data_AF-A0A7W7LHW8-F1
#
_entry.id   AF-A0A7W7LHW8-F1
#
_cell.length_a   1.000
_cell.length_b   1.000
_cell.length_c   1.000
_cell.angle_alpha   90.00
_cell.angle_beta   90.00
_cell.angle_gamma   90.00
#
_symmetry.space_group_name_H-M   'P 1'
#
loop_
_entity.id
_entity.type
_entity.pdbx_description
1 polymer ?
#
loop_
_entity_poly.entity_id
_entity_poly.type
_entity_poly.pdbx_seq_one_letter_code
_entity_poly.pdbx_strand_id
1 'polypeptide(L)'
;MTPDSTAPPPTATYRLQLQPGFPFAAARKAVPYIASLGVSHLHLSPVLEAVPGSDHGYDVVDHSAVRAELGGEEGLRALARTAREHGLGLVLDIVPNHMAVPVPARLNGPLWEVLRDGPASPYARWFDIDWAEHGGKVLLPVLGGRLGEELAHLRVVDGELRCHDHVFPLRPGTERLPLPELLDAQWYRPAWWRLARTEVNYRRFFTISTLIAVRVEDPEVFAATHATVLRLLREGVIEGLRIDHPDGLADPAGYLRRLGKATGGCWTVVEKILSGDERLPADWPVAGTTGYDALRHLDGLFVDPEGAAALTAAYRAFTGGPPDRGGDWPATVRRAAYKVVTHELAAEVERLVRTIDRARDTSPLLRDHAPWALRTALREILVRLPVYRPYAVPGEPVAPVDAALLDEAAQGARTAFSVPEEASAVEVVRDAALGRLGDGPDHRDFCARFAQTASALRAKSVEDTAFYRYAPLLSANEVGGTPQRPAVSPGEFHAYCARLHRDWPATGTVLSTHDTKRSADARARIAALTQYPRQWADLMDRLAARVPAPDPHVAWVAWQSALGLGGPDGSCTADAGRLVPAVLKSVREAALRTTWTEPDAAYERAVEEFVATGPCGPPRAALAPLVREMGPAVRANVLGAALLHLTMPGVPDLYMGTEGDYTALVDPDNRRVPEFPDGPLPDPVPVVGGLRAEKLWLTRTALLLRRDRPGWFAAEAAYEPLTALGPAAEHCVAFTRSSEVVTAVTRLSRRLADAGGWRDTTLVLPGGGRWRELLTDRAYEGGAPLSELLDRYPVALLVRA
;
A
#
# COMPACT_ATOMS: atom_id res chain seq x y z
N MET A 1 15.69 4.19 23.06
CA MET A 1 15.57 5.61 23.45
C MET A 1 15.56 6.41 22.17
N THR A 2 14.38 6.84 21.76
CA THR A 2 14.18 7.79 20.65
C THR A 2 14.86 9.12 20.99
N PRO A 3 15.42 9.85 20.00
CA PRO A 3 15.81 11.24 20.22
C PRO A 3 14.56 12.03 20.63
N ASP A 4 14.65 12.85 21.67
CA ASP A 4 13.57 13.74 22.12
C ASP A 4 13.22 14.72 21.00
N SER A 5 12.22 14.37 20.18
CA SER A 5 11.43 15.35 19.45
C SER A 5 10.72 16.23 20.48
N THR A 6 10.86 17.54 20.33
CA THR A 6 10.17 18.50 21.21
C THR A 6 8.66 18.59 20.94
N ALA A 7 8.17 18.04 19.81
CA ALA A 7 6.76 18.04 19.45
C ALA A 7 6.12 16.66 19.74
N PRO A 8 4.93 16.63 20.38
CA PRO A 8 4.21 15.39 20.61
C PRO A 8 3.72 14.76 19.28
N PRO A 9 3.57 13.44 19.20
CA PRO A 9 2.96 12.78 18.03
C PRO A 9 1.57 13.35 17.70
N PRO A 10 1.14 13.32 16.43
CA PRO A 10 -0.24 13.63 16.06
C PRO A 10 -1.25 12.79 16.86
N THR A 11 -2.38 13.38 17.27
CA THR A 11 -3.46 12.59 17.88
C THR A 11 -4.23 11.79 16.82
N ALA A 12 -4.34 12.34 15.60
CA ALA A 12 -4.88 11.74 14.39
C ALA A 12 -4.45 12.56 13.18
N THR A 13 -4.31 11.93 12.02
CA THR A 13 -3.96 12.55 10.74
C THR A 13 -5.11 12.39 9.72
N TYR A 14 -5.19 13.33 8.76
CA TYR A 14 -6.17 13.30 7.67
C TYR A 14 -5.46 13.39 6.31
N ARG A 15 -5.42 12.29 5.56
CA ARG A 15 -4.74 12.17 4.26
C ARG A 15 -5.48 12.90 3.14
N LEU A 16 -4.81 13.88 2.55
CA LEU A 16 -5.24 14.64 1.37
C LEU A 16 -4.43 14.23 0.15
N GLN A 17 -5.12 13.83 -0.91
CA GLN A 17 -4.52 13.66 -2.24
C GLN A 17 -4.55 14.99 -2.98
N LEU A 18 -3.40 15.65 -3.04
CA LEU A 18 -3.22 16.88 -3.80
C LEU A 18 -2.98 16.55 -5.26
N GLN A 19 -3.70 17.24 -6.14
CA GLN A 19 -3.62 17.08 -7.59
C GLN A 19 -4.05 18.39 -8.27
N PRO A 20 -3.88 18.56 -9.59
CA PRO A 20 -4.27 19.80 -10.28
C PRO A 20 -5.74 20.18 -10.06
N GLY A 21 -6.63 19.17 -9.96
CA GLY A 21 -8.06 19.36 -9.62
C GLY A 21 -8.34 19.66 -8.14
N PHE A 22 -7.36 19.49 -7.25
CA PHE A 22 -7.45 19.78 -5.82
C PHE A 22 -6.12 20.34 -5.28
N PRO A 23 -5.76 21.59 -5.67
CA PRO A 23 -4.47 22.21 -5.33
C PRO A 23 -4.46 22.72 -3.87
N PHE A 24 -3.35 23.32 -3.41
CA PHE A 24 -3.23 23.85 -2.04
C PHE A 24 -4.35 24.83 -1.69
N ALA A 25 -4.80 25.64 -2.65
CA ALA A 25 -5.90 26.58 -2.45
C ALA A 25 -7.25 25.88 -2.17
N ALA A 26 -7.50 24.71 -2.77
CA ALA A 26 -8.70 23.91 -2.52
C ALA A 26 -8.58 23.18 -1.17
N ALA A 27 -7.44 22.56 -0.89
CA ALA A 27 -7.15 21.97 0.41
C ALA A 27 -7.34 22.99 1.56
N ARG A 28 -6.91 24.24 1.36
CA ARG A 28 -7.09 25.33 2.32
C ARG A 28 -8.56 25.62 2.63
N LYS A 29 -9.44 25.54 1.63
CA LYS A 29 -10.89 25.73 1.83
C LYS A 29 -11.52 24.60 2.64
N ALA A 30 -10.97 23.39 2.56
CA ALA A 30 -11.44 22.23 3.32
C ALA A 30 -10.98 22.24 4.80
N VAL A 31 -9.99 23.06 5.17
CA VAL A 31 -9.42 23.09 6.53
C VAL A 31 -10.46 23.28 7.63
N PRO A 32 -11.40 24.25 7.57
CA PRO A 32 -12.37 24.44 8.66
C PRO A 32 -13.24 23.21 8.90
N TYR A 33 -13.67 22.55 7.82
CA TYR A 33 -14.42 21.28 7.90
C TYR A 33 -13.56 20.19 8.55
N ILE A 34 -12.35 19.96 8.05
CA ILE A 34 -11.47 18.90 8.54
C ILE A 34 -11.11 19.12 10.01
N ALA A 35 -10.79 20.36 10.41
CA ALA A 35 -10.52 20.72 11.80
C ALA A 35 -11.72 20.43 12.71
N SER A 36 -12.95 20.66 12.23
CA SER A 36 -14.18 20.39 12.99
C SER A 36 -14.46 18.90 13.25
N LEU A 37 -13.79 17.99 12.51
CA LEU A 37 -13.82 16.55 12.79
C LEU A 37 -13.03 16.20 14.06
N GLY A 38 -11.99 16.96 14.39
CA GLY A 38 -11.13 16.71 15.56
C GLY A 38 -9.78 16.06 15.26
N VAL A 39 -9.35 16.00 13.99
CA VAL A 39 -7.96 15.60 13.67
C VAL A 39 -6.96 16.67 14.13
N SER A 40 -5.69 16.28 14.28
CA SER A 40 -4.62 17.22 14.68
C SER A 40 -3.71 17.64 13.53
N HIS A 41 -3.67 16.87 12.45
CA HIS A 41 -2.72 17.07 11.37
C HIS A 41 -3.35 16.75 10.00
N LEU A 42 -2.99 17.51 8.98
CA LEU A 42 -3.21 17.12 7.59
C LEU A 42 -2.02 16.31 7.11
N HIS A 43 -2.25 15.13 6.55
CA HIS A 43 -1.25 14.29 5.90
C HIS A 43 -1.31 14.56 4.39
N LEU A 44 -0.32 15.26 3.84
CA LEU A 44 -0.31 15.65 2.44
C LEU A 44 0.38 14.59 1.60
N SER A 45 -0.17 14.29 0.42
CA SER A 45 0.56 13.60 -0.65
C SER A 45 1.82 14.39 -1.08
N PRO A 46 2.75 13.78 -1.86
CA PRO A 46 3.99 14.46 -2.24
C PRO A 46 3.76 15.85 -2.86
N VAL A 47 4.56 16.82 -2.40
CA VAL A 47 4.43 18.25 -2.78
C VAL A 47 5.58 18.79 -3.61
N LEU A 48 6.65 18.02 -3.80
CA LEU A 48 7.78 18.44 -4.63
C LEU A 48 7.37 18.41 -6.11
N GLU A 49 8.10 19.16 -6.94
CA GLU A 49 7.79 19.27 -8.37
C GLU A 49 7.78 17.88 -9.02
N ALA A 50 6.70 17.59 -9.74
CA ALA A 50 6.42 16.30 -10.36
C ALA A 50 6.16 16.49 -11.86
N VAL A 51 5.92 15.40 -12.59
CA VAL A 51 5.51 15.51 -13.99
C VAL A 51 4.25 16.38 -14.09
N PRO A 52 4.20 17.37 -15.01
CA PRO A 52 3.02 18.21 -15.20
C PRO A 52 1.75 17.37 -15.41
N GLY A 53 0.67 17.73 -14.74
CA GLY A 53 -0.59 16.97 -14.79
C GLY A 53 -0.61 15.70 -13.93
N SER A 54 0.45 15.40 -13.16
CA SER A 54 0.46 14.24 -12.25
C SER A 54 -0.66 14.35 -11.20
N ASP A 55 -1.50 13.32 -11.11
CA ASP A 55 -2.58 13.23 -10.13
C ASP A 55 -2.13 12.72 -8.75
N HIS A 56 -0.82 12.46 -8.57
CA HIS A 56 -0.31 11.81 -7.34
C HIS A 56 1.01 12.35 -6.80
N GLY A 57 1.88 12.91 -7.64
CA GLY A 57 3.14 13.55 -7.22
C GLY A 57 4.32 12.60 -6.93
N TYR A 58 4.13 11.27 -6.95
CA TYR A 58 5.23 10.29 -6.80
C TYR A 58 6.28 10.31 -7.93
N ASP A 59 5.96 10.89 -9.08
CA ASP A 59 6.81 11.05 -10.25
C ASP A 59 7.60 12.36 -10.20
N VAL A 60 8.42 12.50 -9.16
CA VAL A 60 9.23 13.71 -8.86
C VAL A 60 10.22 14.01 -9.99
N VAL A 61 10.28 15.26 -10.42
CA VAL A 61 11.23 15.76 -11.43
C VAL A 61 12.24 16.76 -10.86
N ASP A 62 11.90 17.46 -9.77
CA ASP A 62 12.80 18.39 -9.10
C ASP A 62 12.55 18.43 -7.58
N HIS A 63 13.57 18.07 -6.80
CA HIS A 63 13.52 18.06 -5.34
C HIS A 63 13.71 19.44 -4.70
N SER A 64 14.17 20.43 -5.49
CA SER A 64 14.46 21.78 -4.99
C SER A 64 13.23 22.67 -4.92
N ALA A 65 12.17 22.33 -5.66
CA ALA A 65 10.96 23.14 -5.79
C ALA A 65 9.71 22.43 -5.23
N VAL A 66 8.83 23.23 -4.63
CA VAL A 66 7.44 22.82 -4.34
C VAL A 66 6.63 23.01 -5.62
N ARG A 67 5.81 22.01 -5.95
CA ARG A 67 5.08 21.90 -7.21
C ARG A 67 4.33 23.17 -7.59
N ALA A 68 4.74 23.81 -8.69
CA ALA A 68 4.17 25.07 -9.15
C ALA A 68 2.68 24.95 -9.48
N GLU A 69 2.27 23.84 -10.11
CA GLU A 69 0.88 23.56 -10.51
C GLU A 69 -0.10 23.51 -9.32
N LEU A 70 0.37 23.18 -8.11
CA LEU A 70 -0.46 23.17 -6.89
C LEU A 70 -0.55 24.55 -6.21
N GLY A 71 0.18 25.55 -6.72
CA GLY A 71 0.32 26.89 -6.14
C GLY A 71 1.72 27.18 -5.56
N GLY A 72 2.69 26.28 -5.78
CA GLY A 72 4.07 26.44 -5.34
C GLY A 72 4.24 26.54 -3.82
N GLU A 73 5.42 26.98 -3.41
CA GLU A 73 5.76 27.09 -1.98
C GLU A 73 4.88 28.11 -1.24
N GLU A 74 4.48 29.20 -1.90
CA GLU A 74 3.57 30.17 -1.32
C GLU A 74 2.20 29.53 -0.99
N GLY A 75 1.66 28.73 -1.91
CA GLY A 75 0.43 27.98 -1.70
C GLY A 75 0.53 27.00 -0.53
N LEU A 76 1.62 26.24 -0.44
CA LEU A 76 1.87 25.33 0.68
C LEU A 76 1.95 26.09 2.02
N ARG A 77 2.66 27.21 2.07
CA ARG A 77 2.75 28.04 3.28
C ARG A 77 1.43 28.69 3.66
N ALA A 78 0.62 29.07 2.67
CA ALA A 78 -0.72 29.59 2.92
C ALA A 78 -1.63 28.50 3.51
N LEU A 79 -1.55 27.27 3.00
CA LEU A 79 -2.24 26.12 3.60
C LEU A 79 -1.76 25.88 5.04
N ALA A 80 -0.45 25.88 5.28
CA ALA A 80 0.12 25.69 6.62
C ALA A 80 -0.35 26.76 7.62
N ARG A 81 -0.42 28.04 7.20
CA ARG A 81 -0.95 29.13 8.05
C ARG A 81 -2.41 28.89 8.41
N THR A 82 -3.26 28.59 7.44
CA THR A 82 -4.70 28.34 7.69
C THR A 82 -4.92 27.08 8.53
N ALA A 83 -4.13 26.02 8.30
CA ALA A 83 -4.13 24.83 9.13
C ALA A 83 -3.82 25.20 10.59
N ARG A 84 -2.75 25.98 10.82
CA ARG A 84 -2.34 26.44 12.15
C ARG A 84 -3.37 27.33 12.83
N GLU A 85 -4.04 28.22 12.09
CA GLU A 85 -5.16 29.04 12.59
C GLU A 85 -6.31 28.18 13.14
N HIS A 86 -6.45 26.94 12.66
CA HIS A 86 -7.44 25.96 13.11
C HIS A 86 -6.86 24.86 14.01
N GLY A 87 -5.63 25.05 14.52
CA GLY A 87 -4.98 24.09 15.42
C GLY A 87 -4.48 22.81 14.75
N LEU A 88 -4.26 22.82 13.43
CA LEU A 88 -3.73 21.69 12.67
C LEU A 88 -2.26 21.88 12.29
N GLY A 89 -1.47 20.81 12.40
CA GLY A 89 -0.13 20.68 11.82
C GLY A 89 -0.15 20.03 10.42
N LEU A 90 1.00 19.96 9.75
CA LEU A 90 1.16 19.27 8.46
C LEU A 90 2.16 18.12 8.56
N VAL A 91 1.78 16.95 8.04
CA VAL A 91 2.67 15.80 7.77
C VAL A 91 2.87 15.71 6.27
N LEU A 92 4.11 15.54 5.83
CA LEU A 92 4.44 15.47 4.41
C LEU A 92 4.90 14.07 3.98
N ASP A 93 4.30 13.55 2.92
CA ASP A 93 4.77 12.38 2.20
C ASP A 93 5.98 12.72 1.31
N ILE A 94 7.05 11.92 1.39
CA ILE A 94 8.29 12.12 0.63
C ILE A 94 8.74 10.84 -0.09
N VAL A 95 9.38 11.03 -1.24
CA VAL A 95 9.70 9.96 -2.21
C VAL A 95 11.21 9.83 -2.40
N PRO A 96 11.94 9.18 -1.48
CA PRO A 96 13.41 9.13 -1.53
C PRO A 96 13.97 8.12 -2.54
N ASN A 97 13.16 7.15 -2.98
CA ASN A 97 13.64 6.00 -3.73
C ASN A 97 13.90 6.30 -5.21
N HIS A 98 13.18 7.23 -5.82
CA HIS A 98 13.13 7.38 -7.28
C HIS A 98 12.74 8.77 -7.76
N MET A 99 13.00 9.04 -9.03
CA MET A 99 12.55 10.21 -9.79
C MET A 99 11.91 9.75 -11.12
N ALA A 100 11.17 10.63 -11.78
CA ALA A 100 10.60 10.35 -13.09
C ALA A 100 11.65 10.33 -14.21
N VAL A 101 11.37 9.56 -15.26
CA VAL A 101 11.94 9.68 -16.61
C VAL A 101 10.84 10.33 -17.47
N PRO A 102 10.73 11.68 -17.44
CA PRO A 102 9.56 12.37 -17.95
C PRO A 102 9.59 12.56 -19.47
N VAL A 103 8.47 13.01 -20.03
CA VAL A 103 8.35 13.47 -21.41
C VAL A 103 7.94 14.95 -21.39
N PRO A 104 8.79 15.89 -21.84
CA PRO A 104 10.17 15.72 -22.31
C PRO A 104 11.18 15.43 -21.18
N ALA A 105 12.31 14.78 -21.50
CA ALA A 105 13.28 14.33 -20.49
C ALA A 105 13.92 15.49 -19.70
N ARG A 106 13.99 16.69 -20.28
CA ARG A 106 14.53 17.90 -19.66
C ARG A 106 13.80 18.36 -18.39
N LEU A 107 12.59 17.87 -18.16
CA LEU A 107 11.87 18.16 -16.92
C LEU A 107 12.64 17.60 -15.70
N ASN A 108 13.37 16.49 -15.86
CA ASN A 108 14.29 16.00 -14.85
C ASN A 108 15.71 16.48 -15.18
N GLY A 109 16.11 17.60 -14.57
CA GLY A 109 17.41 18.25 -14.80
C GLY A 109 18.62 17.32 -14.55
N PRO A 110 18.72 16.66 -13.38
CA PRO A 110 19.78 15.69 -13.11
C PRO A 110 19.87 14.58 -14.17
N LEU A 111 18.73 13.99 -14.58
CA LEU A 111 18.73 12.95 -15.61
C LEU A 111 19.14 13.50 -16.98
N TRP A 112 18.65 14.69 -17.35
CA TRP A 112 19.05 15.37 -18.60
C TRP A 112 20.56 15.53 -18.70
N GLU A 113 21.23 15.95 -17.63
CA GLU A 113 22.69 16.05 -17.61
C GLU A 113 23.39 14.69 -17.74
N VAL A 114 22.83 13.63 -17.12
CA VAL A 114 23.35 12.27 -17.30
C VAL A 114 23.22 11.79 -18.75
N LEU A 115 22.09 12.07 -19.40
CA LEU A 115 21.90 11.72 -20.81
C LEU A 115 22.82 12.52 -21.75
N ARG A 116 23.18 13.76 -21.37
CA ARG A 116 24.09 14.64 -22.13
C ARG A 116 25.56 14.26 -21.97
N ASP A 117 26.00 14.05 -20.73
CA ASP A 117 27.43 13.97 -20.36
C ASP A 117 27.87 12.54 -19.98
N GLY A 118 26.92 11.61 -19.83
CA GLY A 118 27.19 10.20 -19.54
C GLY A 118 27.80 9.98 -18.15
N PRO A 119 28.71 9.00 -17.99
CA PRO A 119 29.38 8.70 -16.72
C PRO A 119 30.16 9.87 -16.10
N ALA A 120 30.52 10.89 -16.90
CA ALA A 120 31.24 12.07 -16.45
C ALA A 120 30.32 13.15 -15.84
N SER A 121 29.00 13.00 -15.94
CA SER A 121 28.04 13.92 -15.32
C SER A 121 28.21 13.91 -13.79
N PRO A 122 28.14 15.08 -13.11
CA PRO A 122 28.13 15.12 -11.65
C PRO A 122 26.90 14.41 -11.04
N TYR A 123 25.85 14.23 -11.85
CA TYR A 123 24.61 13.51 -11.50
C TYR A 123 24.65 12.02 -11.85
N ALA A 124 25.70 11.50 -12.49
CA ALA A 124 25.77 10.06 -12.83
C ALA A 124 25.67 9.16 -11.60
N ARG A 125 26.19 9.64 -10.45
CA ARG A 125 26.08 8.94 -9.15
C ARG A 125 24.71 9.04 -8.49
N TRP A 126 23.85 9.98 -8.91
CA TRP A 126 22.50 10.11 -8.34
C TRP A 126 21.64 8.90 -8.70
N PHE A 127 21.83 8.38 -9.91
CA PHE A 127 21.02 7.31 -10.44
C PHE A 127 21.73 5.97 -10.36
N ASP A 128 20.91 4.96 -10.33
CA ASP A 128 21.33 3.59 -10.18
C ASP A 128 21.49 2.88 -11.53
N ILE A 129 22.59 3.17 -12.22
CA ILE A 129 22.84 2.73 -13.60
C ILE A 129 23.97 1.69 -13.62
N ASP A 130 23.72 0.55 -14.26
CA ASP A 130 24.71 -0.45 -14.62
C ASP A 130 25.44 -0.02 -15.90
N TRP A 131 26.48 0.79 -15.73
CA TRP A 131 27.30 1.34 -16.81
C TRP A 131 28.18 0.30 -17.52
N ALA A 132 28.30 -0.92 -16.97
CA ALA A 132 29.03 -2.00 -17.64
C ALA A 132 28.26 -2.54 -18.86
N GLU A 133 26.95 -2.31 -18.91
CA GLU A 133 26.08 -2.75 -20.00
C GLU A 133 25.96 -1.68 -21.11
N HIS A 134 25.50 -2.13 -22.29
CA HIS A 134 25.20 -1.28 -23.45
C HIS A 134 26.34 -0.33 -23.88
N GLY A 135 27.59 -0.71 -23.61
CA GLY A 135 28.77 0.11 -23.93
C GLY A 135 28.82 1.44 -23.18
N GLY A 136 28.31 1.48 -21.94
CA GLY A 136 28.26 2.70 -21.12
C GLY A 136 27.11 3.63 -21.48
N LYS A 137 26.05 3.12 -22.13
CA LYS A 137 24.85 3.89 -22.48
C LYS A 137 23.69 3.58 -21.54
N VAL A 138 22.80 4.55 -21.34
CA VAL A 138 21.51 4.35 -20.69
C VAL A 138 20.47 3.87 -21.71
N LEU A 139 19.91 2.67 -21.54
CA LEU A 139 18.82 2.22 -22.41
C LEU A 139 17.51 2.84 -21.96
N LEU A 140 16.85 3.63 -22.83
CA LEU A 140 15.58 4.30 -22.56
C LEU A 140 14.44 3.61 -23.33
N PRO A 141 13.62 2.77 -22.69
CA PRO A 141 12.57 2.00 -23.35
C PRO A 141 11.31 2.85 -23.58
N VAL A 142 11.40 3.82 -24.49
CA VAL A 142 10.40 4.90 -24.69
C VAL A 142 9.76 4.89 -26.08
N LEU A 143 10.30 4.13 -27.03
CA LEU A 143 9.79 4.08 -28.40
C LEU A 143 8.58 3.14 -28.53
N GLY A 144 7.60 3.52 -29.34
CA GLY A 144 6.41 2.72 -29.64
C GLY A 144 6.73 1.43 -30.40
N GLY A 145 7.59 1.53 -31.42
CA GLY A 145 8.13 0.44 -32.22
C GLY A 145 9.64 0.24 -32.07
N ARG A 146 10.21 -0.62 -32.94
CA ARG A 146 11.66 -0.84 -32.99
C ARG A 146 12.35 0.41 -33.52
N LEU A 147 13.61 0.64 -33.12
CA LEU A 147 14.37 1.84 -33.52
C LEU A 147 14.32 2.10 -35.03
N GLY A 148 14.52 1.05 -35.85
CA GLY A 148 14.47 1.18 -37.32
C GLY A 148 13.11 1.62 -37.87
N GLU A 149 12.00 1.27 -37.21
CA GLU A 149 10.65 1.68 -37.58
C GLU A 149 10.37 3.13 -37.16
N GLU A 150 11.03 3.60 -36.09
CA GLU A 150 10.85 4.93 -35.52
C GLU A 150 11.85 5.98 -36.07
N LEU A 151 12.82 5.55 -36.91
CA LEU A 151 13.84 6.44 -37.49
C LEU A 151 13.24 7.65 -38.22
N ALA A 152 12.09 7.47 -38.90
CA ALA A 152 11.43 8.56 -39.62
C ALA A 152 10.85 9.66 -38.69
N HIS A 153 10.65 9.34 -37.41
CA HIS A 153 10.14 10.26 -36.40
C HIS A 153 11.26 10.94 -35.60
N LEU A 154 12.50 10.46 -35.73
CA LEU A 154 13.68 11.00 -35.08
C LEU A 154 14.26 12.18 -35.88
N ARG A 155 14.38 13.34 -35.24
CA ARG A 155 14.98 14.54 -35.85
C ARG A 155 15.68 15.41 -34.83
N VAL A 156 16.73 16.10 -35.27
CA VAL A 156 17.37 17.15 -34.47
C VAL A 156 16.66 18.46 -34.69
N VAL A 157 16.21 19.10 -33.60
CA VAL A 157 15.57 20.42 -33.61
C VAL A 157 16.20 21.23 -32.49
N ASP A 158 16.77 22.40 -32.82
CA ASP A 158 17.39 23.32 -31.85
C ASP A 158 18.45 22.67 -30.95
N GLY A 159 19.23 21.73 -31.48
CA GLY A 159 20.27 21.02 -30.73
C GLY A 159 19.76 19.92 -29.79
N GLU A 160 18.49 19.53 -29.90
CA GLU A 160 17.87 18.43 -29.17
C GLU A 160 17.45 17.32 -30.13
N LEU A 161 17.57 16.05 -29.71
CA LEU A 161 16.98 14.92 -30.42
C LEU A 161 15.51 14.80 -30.03
N ARG A 162 14.60 14.77 -31.02
CA ARG A 162 13.17 14.62 -30.80
C ARG A 162 12.63 13.37 -31.48
N CYS A 163 11.70 12.69 -30.81
CA CYS A 163 10.93 11.57 -31.34
C CYS A 163 9.49 11.67 -30.82
N HIS A 164 8.53 12.03 -31.68
CA HIS A 164 7.18 12.42 -31.23
C HIS A 164 7.27 13.51 -30.14
N ASP A 165 6.70 13.27 -28.96
CA ASP A 165 6.75 14.18 -27.80
C ASP A 165 8.05 14.04 -26.97
N HIS A 166 8.85 13.01 -27.23
CA HIS A 166 10.12 12.81 -26.53
C HIS A 166 11.17 13.82 -27.00
N VAL A 167 11.91 14.35 -26.03
CA VAL A 167 13.02 15.27 -26.25
C VAL A 167 14.20 14.81 -25.39
N PHE A 168 15.37 14.69 -26.02
CA PHE A 168 16.61 14.24 -25.40
C PHE A 168 17.76 15.21 -25.73
N PRO A 169 18.78 15.32 -24.85
CA PRO A 169 19.95 16.15 -25.14
C PRO A 169 20.81 15.49 -26.22
N LEU A 170 21.62 16.30 -26.91
CA LEU A 170 22.74 15.77 -27.70
C LEU A 170 24.01 15.78 -26.87
N ARG A 171 24.82 14.73 -27.00
CA ARG A 171 26.18 14.69 -26.48
C ARG A 171 27.00 15.81 -27.13
N PRO A 172 27.74 16.63 -26.35
CA PRO A 172 28.55 17.71 -26.91
C PRO A 172 29.50 17.24 -28.00
N GLY A 173 29.53 17.95 -29.13
CA GLY A 173 30.39 17.65 -30.28
C GLY A 173 29.80 16.63 -31.26
N THR A 174 28.60 16.12 -31.02
CA THR A 174 27.92 15.16 -31.93
C THR A 174 26.89 15.80 -32.86
N GLU A 175 26.61 17.10 -32.71
CA GLU A 175 25.45 17.80 -33.27
C GLU A 175 25.39 17.79 -34.80
N ARG A 176 26.53 17.59 -35.46
CA ARG A 176 26.67 17.58 -36.93
C ARG A 176 26.72 16.18 -37.53
N LEU A 177 26.65 15.13 -36.72
CA LEU A 177 26.69 13.75 -37.21
C LEU A 177 25.39 13.39 -37.95
N PRO A 178 25.46 12.57 -39.02
CA PRO A 178 24.28 11.95 -39.61
C PRO A 178 23.48 11.17 -38.57
N LEU A 179 22.15 11.10 -38.69
CA LEU A 179 21.28 10.55 -37.65
C LEU A 179 21.69 9.15 -37.12
N PRO A 180 22.07 8.15 -37.95
CA PRO A 180 22.52 6.86 -37.43
C PRO A 180 23.78 6.98 -36.55
N GLU A 181 24.80 7.69 -37.04
CA GLU A 181 26.04 7.95 -36.29
C GLU A 181 25.78 8.81 -35.04
N LEU A 182 24.85 9.76 -35.13
CA LEU A 182 24.41 10.59 -34.02
C LEU A 182 23.84 9.72 -32.90
N LEU A 183 22.89 8.83 -33.21
CA LEU A 183 22.27 7.93 -32.24
C LEU A 183 23.33 7.00 -31.59
N ASP A 184 24.29 6.52 -32.39
CA ASP A 184 25.37 5.68 -31.88
C ASP A 184 26.38 6.45 -31.01
N ALA A 185 26.53 7.76 -31.20
CA ALA A 185 27.44 8.59 -30.41
C ALA A 185 26.87 9.03 -29.04
N GLN A 186 25.56 8.94 -28.84
CA GLN A 186 24.91 9.38 -27.60
C GLN A 186 25.23 8.47 -26.40
N TRP A 187 25.11 9.02 -25.19
CA TRP A 187 25.21 8.28 -23.92
C TRP A 187 23.91 7.56 -23.53
N TYR A 188 22.93 7.57 -24.42
CA TYR A 188 21.67 6.89 -24.24
C TYR A 188 21.24 6.23 -25.54
N ARG A 189 20.35 5.24 -25.41
CA ARG A 189 19.77 4.49 -26.53
C ARG A 189 18.25 4.52 -26.39
N PRO A 190 17.52 5.34 -27.17
CA PRO A 190 16.08 5.20 -27.28
C PRO A 190 15.77 3.81 -27.85
N ALA A 191 14.94 3.07 -27.15
CA ALA A 191 14.66 1.66 -27.42
C ALA A 191 13.15 1.40 -27.39
N TRP A 192 12.74 0.33 -28.08
CA TRP A 192 11.37 -0.15 -28.03
C TRP A 192 10.97 -0.45 -26.58
N TRP A 193 9.80 0.06 -26.16
CA TRP A 193 9.37 -0.02 -24.76
C TRP A 193 9.36 -1.45 -24.20
N ARG A 194 9.13 -2.48 -25.04
CA ARG A 194 9.14 -3.89 -24.59
C ARG A 194 10.51 -4.39 -24.16
N LEU A 195 11.59 -3.77 -24.61
CA LEU A 195 12.96 -4.11 -24.19
C LEU A 195 13.22 -3.74 -22.72
N ALA A 196 12.36 -2.94 -22.09
CA ALA A 196 12.41 -2.70 -20.65
C ALA A 196 12.46 -3.98 -19.81
N ARG A 197 11.82 -5.06 -20.28
CA ARG A 197 11.74 -6.34 -19.57
C ARG A 197 13.11 -7.00 -19.40
N THR A 198 13.98 -6.87 -20.41
CA THR A 198 15.20 -7.69 -20.53
C THR A 198 16.48 -6.89 -20.66
N GLU A 199 16.42 -5.64 -21.11
CA GLU A 199 17.59 -4.84 -21.45
C GLU A 199 17.73 -3.54 -20.64
N VAL A 200 16.77 -3.17 -19.77
CA VAL A 200 16.93 -1.95 -18.96
C VAL A 200 18.14 -2.09 -18.03
N ASN A 201 18.98 -1.07 -17.99
CA ASN A 201 20.22 -1.08 -17.21
C ASN A 201 20.25 -0.04 -16.08
N TYR A 202 19.10 0.51 -15.71
CA TYR A 202 18.95 1.28 -14.49
C TYR A 202 17.93 0.61 -13.56
N ARG A 203 18.11 0.75 -12.24
CA ARG A 203 17.09 0.28 -11.28
C ARG A 203 15.84 1.14 -11.41
N ARG A 204 14.69 0.47 -11.42
CA ARG A 204 13.35 1.07 -11.51
C ARG A 204 12.63 1.02 -10.16
N PHE A 205 11.56 1.79 -10.02
CA PHE A 205 10.51 1.48 -9.03
C PHE A 205 9.65 0.33 -9.55
N PHE A 206 9.69 -0.81 -8.86
CA PHE A 206 9.09 -2.08 -9.32
C PHE A 206 9.45 -2.39 -10.78
N THR A 207 8.45 -2.37 -11.68
CA THR A 207 8.59 -2.66 -13.11
C THR A 207 8.30 -1.43 -13.98
N ILE A 208 8.19 -0.25 -13.36
CA ILE A 208 7.80 1.02 -14.01
C ILE A 208 9.03 1.72 -14.58
N SER A 209 9.24 1.60 -15.89
CA SER A 209 10.42 2.15 -16.57
C SER A 209 10.47 3.69 -16.56
N THR A 210 9.34 4.35 -16.34
CA THR A 210 9.29 5.81 -16.23
C THR A 210 9.69 6.33 -14.84
N LEU A 211 10.13 5.46 -13.92
CA LEU A 211 10.62 5.84 -12.60
C LEU A 211 12.03 5.27 -12.41
N ILE A 212 13.06 6.13 -12.49
CA ILE A 212 14.47 5.78 -12.31
C ILE A 212 14.87 5.96 -10.85
N ALA A 213 15.56 4.97 -10.30
CA ALA A 213 15.85 4.98 -8.89
C ALA A 213 17.05 5.86 -8.52
N VAL A 214 16.94 6.50 -7.36
CA VAL A 214 17.93 7.42 -6.77
C VAL A 214 18.75 6.68 -5.71
N ARG A 215 20.05 7.00 -5.65
CA ARG A 215 21.03 6.44 -4.74
C ARG A 215 21.14 7.26 -3.44
N VAL A 216 20.04 7.31 -2.69
CA VAL A 216 19.94 8.12 -1.46
C VAL A 216 20.85 7.63 -0.32
N GLU A 217 21.44 6.43 -0.45
CA GLU A 217 22.49 5.97 0.45
C GLU A 217 23.74 6.87 0.39
N ASP A 218 24.01 7.53 -0.75
CA ASP A 218 25.04 8.55 -0.89
C ASP A 218 24.66 9.82 -0.08
N PRO A 219 25.52 10.27 0.86
CA PRO A 219 25.25 11.46 1.67
C PRO A 219 25.00 12.75 0.88
N GLU A 220 25.66 12.95 -0.25
CA GLU A 220 25.49 14.16 -1.07
C GLU A 220 24.17 14.12 -1.85
N VAL A 221 23.77 12.94 -2.33
CA VAL A 221 22.47 12.73 -2.96
C VAL A 221 21.36 12.97 -1.95
N PHE A 222 21.46 12.39 -0.74
CA PHE A 222 20.51 12.66 0.34
C PHE A 222 20.41 14.16 0.66
N ALA A 223 21.54 14.83 0.82
CA ALA A 223 21.56 16.26 1.15
C ALA A 223 20.85 17.09 0.07
N ALA A 224 21.08 16.79 -1.20
CA ALA A 224 20.46 17.50 -2.32
C ALA A 224 18.95 17.21 -2.43
N THR A 225 18.53 15.95 -2.33
CA THR A 225 17.11 15.57 -2.51
C THR A 225 16.23 15.92 -1.31
N HIS A 226 16.81 16.12 -0.12
CA HIS A 226 16.08 16.44 1.10
C HIS A 226 16.16 17.92 1.51
N ALA A 227 16.96 18.74 0.82
CA ALA A 227 17.23 20.12 1.22
C ALA A 227 15.95 20.95 1.45
N THR A 228 15.01 20.90 0.50
CA THR A 228 13.74 21.64 0.58
C THR A 228 12.83 21.13 1.69
N VAL A 229 12.66 19.81 1.81
CA VAL A 229 11.85 19.20 2.88
C VAL A 229 12.41 19.56 4.26
N LEU A 230 13.72 19.40 4.46
CA LEU A 230 14.36 19.72 5.74
C LEU A 230 14.29 21.21 6.06
N ARG A 231 14.34 22.08 5.04
CA ARG A 231 14.13 23.53 5.22
C ARG A 231 12.69 23.83 5.67
N LEU A 232 11.69 23.26 5.00
CA LEU A 232 10.28 23.44 5.37
C LEU A 232 9.99 22.94 6.79
N LEU A 233 10.63 21.85 7.21
CA LEU A 233 10.55 21.34 8.59
C LEU A 233 11.18 22.31 9.59
N ARG A 234 12.42 22.78 9.34
CA ARG A 234 13.11 23.74 10.23
C ARG A 234 12.36 25.06 10.39
N GLU A 235 11.66 25.49 9.34
CA GLU A 235 10.85 26.71 9.35
C GLU A 235 9.43 26.50 9.93
N GLY A 236 9.10 25.28 10.38
CA GLY A 236 7.80 24.97 10.98
C GLY A 236 6.63 25.03 9.99
N VAL A 237 6.88 24.81 8.69
CA VAL A 237 5.80 24.64 7.69
C VAL A 237 5.21 23.24 7.79
N ILE A 238 6.06 22.25 8.06
CA ILE A 238 5.68 20.84 8.27
C ILE A 238 6.21 20.37 9.62
N GLU A 239 5.58 19.36 10.20
CA GLU A 239 5.82 18.88 11.58
C GLU A 239 6.09 17.36 11.65
N GLY A 240 5.77 16.61 10.59
CA GLY A 240 6.07 15.18 10.49
C GLY A 240 6.25 14.69 9.05
N LEU A 241 6.70 13.45 8.90
CA LEU A 241 7.03 12.84 7.61
C LEU A 241 6.40 11.45 7.43
N ARG A 242 5.97 11.14 6.20
CA ARG A 242 5.68 9.78 5.74
C ARG A 242 6.68 9.41 4.65
N ILE A 243 7.35 8.27 4.79
CA ILE A 243 8.38 7.81 3.86
C ILE A 243 7.77 6.81 2.89
N ASP A 244 7.78 7.16 1.61
CA ASP A 244 7.41 6.26 0.51
C ASP A 244 8.45 5.17 0.30
N HIS A 245 7.97 3.93 0.13
CA HIS A 245 8.75 2.79 -0.36
C HIS A 245 10.20 2.65 0.19
N PRO A 246 10.41 2.64 1.53
CA PRO A 246 11.72 2.44 2.14
C PRO A 246 12.36 1.09 1.75
N ASP A 247 11.56 0.07 1.45
CA ASP A 247 12.07 -1.25 1.06
C ASP A 247 12.76 -1.25 -0.31
N GLY A 248 12.60 -0.18 -1.11
CA GLY A 248 13.35 0.05 -2.34
C GLY A 248 14.76 0.61 -2.13
N LEU A 249 15.10 1.10 -0.93
CA LEU A 249 16.39 1.72 -0.64
C LEU A 249 17.51 0.68 -0.52
N ALA A 250 18.74 1.06 -0.89
CA ALA A 250 19.90 0.18 -0.74
C ALA A 250 20.19 -0.10 0.75
N ASP A 251 20.18 0.95 1.57
CA ASP A 251 20.37 0.91 3.03
C ASP A 251 19.25 1.71 3.74
N PRO A 252 18.06 1.11 3.96
CA PRO A 252 16.96 1.81 4.62
C PRO A 252 17.29 2.20 6.07
N ALA A 253 18.03 1.38 6.81
CA ALA A 253 18.40 1.67 8.19
C ALA A 253 19.33 2.89 8.27
N GLY A 254 20.37 2.95 7.43
CA GLY A 254 21.26 4.10 7.32
C GLY A 254 20.55 5.36 6.85
N TYR A 255 19.64 5.26 5.88
CA TYR A 255 18.78 6.36 5.45
C TYR A 255 17.95 6.91 6.61
N LEU A 256 17.22 6.06 7.34
CA LEU A 256 16.34 6.48 8.43
C LEU A 256 17.14 7.06 9.61
N ARG A 257 18.33 6.53 9.93
CA ARG A 257 19.24 7.15 10.91
C ARG A 257 19.69 8.55 10.50
N ARG A 258 20.03 8.73 9.22
CA ARG A 258 20.43 10.04 8.68
C ARG A 258 19.26 11.02 8.72
N LEU A 259 18.07 10.57 8.32
CA LEU A 259 16.85 11.38 8.36
C LEU A 259 16.49 11.76 9.79
N GLY A 260 16.40 10.80 10.71
CA GLY A 260 16.09 11.06 12.12
C GLY A 260 17.05 12.06 12.78
N LYS A 261 18.34 12.01 12.45
CA LYS A 261 19.31 13.04 12.88
C LYS A 261 19.02 14.41 12.24
N ALA A 262 18.74 14.44 10.95
CA ALA A 262 18.49 15.68 10.21
C ALA A 262 17.18 16.38 10.60
N THR A 263 16.19 15.62 11.07
CA THR A 263 14.87 16.12 11.47
C THR A 263 14.74 16.38 12.97
N GLY A 264 15.76 16.02 13.78
CA GLY A 264 15.66 16.09 15.24
C GLY A 264 14.65 15.09 15.81
N GLY A 265 14.41 13.97 15.11
CA GLY A 265 13.49 12.93 15.56
C GLY A 265 12.01 13.24 15.38
N CYS A 266 11.63 14.15 14.46
CA CYS A 266 10.22 14.46 14.19
C CYS A 266 9.40 13.19 13.92
N TRP A 267 8.09 13.24 14.19
CA TRP A 267 7.21 12.09 13.96
C TRP A 267 7.30 11.62 12.51
N THR A 268 7.80 10.40 12.31
CA THR A 268 8.10 9.83 11.00
C THR A 268 7.52 8.43 10.92
N VAL A 269 6.68 8.17 9.92
CA VAL A 269 6.17 6.81 9.64
C VAL A 269 6.67 6.32 8.29
N VAL A 270 6.82 5.01 8.16
CA VAL A 270 7.33 4.39 6.93
C VAL A 270 6.26 3.52 6.26
N GLU A 271 6.12 3.65 4.95
CA GLU A 271 5.28 2.74 4.17
C GLU A 271 5.96 1.38 4.03
N LYS A 272 5.82 0.53 5.05
CA LYS A 272 6.42 -0.80 5.07
C LYS A 272 5.34 -1.85 5.28
N ILE A 273 5.26 -2.80 4.35
CA ILE A 273 4.30 -3.89 4.44
C ILE A 273 4.91 -5.03 5.26
N LEU A 274 4.23 -5.42 6.34
CA LEU A 274 4.62 -6.53 7.20
C LEU A 274 3.83 -7.78 6.83
N SER A 275 4.52 -8.86 6.49
CA SER A 275 3.93 -10.15 6.11
C SER A 275 3.81 -11.09 7.30
N GLY A 276 2.59 -11.46 7.68
CA GLY A 276 2.37 -12.44 8.74
C GLY A 276 2.90 -11.96 10.09
N ASP A 277 3.83 -12.70 10.69
CA ASP A 277 4.43 -12.39 11.99
C ASP A 277 5.69 -11.50 11.90
N GLU A 278 6.01 -11.01 10.70
CA GLU A 278 7.11 -10.06 10.47
C GLU A 278 6.99 -8.84 11.41
N ARG A 279 8.15 -8.37 11.89
CA ARG A 279 8.27 -7.22 12.78
C ARG A 279 9.06 -6.13 12.07
N LEU A 280 8.68 -4.87 12.30
CA LEU A 280 9.51 -3.73 11.90
C LEU A 280 10.85 -3.81 12.64
N PRO A 281 12.00 -3.56 11.98
CA PRO A 281 13.30 -3.53 12.65
C PRO A 281 13.30 -2.54 13.83
N ALA A 282 13.69 -3.02 15.01
CA ALA A 282 13.55 -2.28 16.27
C ALA A 282 14.51 -1.08 16.41
N ASP A 283 15.56 -1.03 15.60
CA ASP A 283 16.58 0.03 15.61
C ASP A 283 16.27 1.18 14.64
N TRP A 284 15.17 1.10 13.87
CA TRP A 284 14.75 2.18 12.98
C TRP A 284 14.23 3.37 13.81
N PRO A 285 14.81 4.58 13.65
CA PRO A 285 14.40 5.77 14.41
C PRO A 285 13.15 6.41 13.80
N VAL A 286 12.04 5.68 13.84
CA VAL A 286 10.74 6.06 13.30
C VAL A 286 9.66 5.83 14.36
N ALA A 287 8.47 6.38 14.13
CA ALA A 287 7.31 6.15 14.98
C ALA A 287 6.62 4.80 14.71
N GLY A 288 6.83 4.23 13.51
CA GLY A 288 6.29 2.93 13.10
C GLY A 288 5.96 2.89 11.61
N THR A 289 5.01 2.05 11.22
CA THR A 289 4.53 1.92 9.84
C THR A 289 3.43 2.95 9.54
N THR A 290 2.99 3.02 8.28
CA THR A 290 1.74 3.69 7.90
C THR A 290 0.48 2.94 8.33
N GLY A 291 0.58 1.64 8.69
CA GLY A 291 -0.50 0.93 9.38
C GLY A 291 -1.27 -0.15 8.60
N TYR A 292 -0.76 -0.66 7.47
CA TYR A 292 -1.41 -1.78 6.76
C TYR A 292 -1.48 -3.06 7.62
N ASP A 293 -0.55 -3.23 8.55
CA ASP A 293 -0.59 -4.27 9.56
C ASP A 293 -1.79 -4.09 10.51
N ALA A 294 -2.14 -2.86 10.88
CA ALA A 294 -3.34 -2.58 11.66
C ALA A 294 -4.62 -2.86 10.88
N LEU A 295 -4.66 -2.43 9.61
CA LEU A 295 -5.79 -2.66 8.68
C LEU A 295 -6.21 -4.13 8.67
N ARG A 296 -5.24 -5.03 8.49
CA ARG A 296 -5.48 -6.48 8.48
C ARG A 296 -6.16 -6.96 9.77
N HIS A 297 -5.66 -6.54 10.93
CA HIS A 297 -6.18 -6.99 12.22
C HIS A 297 -7.59 -6.44 12.49
N LEU A 298 -7.87 -5.21 12.05
CA LEU A 298 -9.18 -4.58 12.14
C LEU A 298 -10.21 -5.29 11.26
N ASP A 299 -9.91 -5.48 9.97
CA ASP A 299 -10.85 -6.12 9.03
C ASP A 299 -11.11 -7.58 9.39
N GLY A 300 -10.05 -8.31 9.78
CA GLY A 300 -10.15 -9.73 10.09
C GLY A 300 -11.06 -10.06 11.28
N LEU A 301 -11.26 -9.13 12.22
CA LEU A 301 -12.17 -9.32 13.35
C LEU A 301 -13.62 -9.57 12.94
N PHE A 302 -14.02 -9.00 11.80
CA PHE A 302 -15.40 -9.04 11.30
C PHE A 302 -15.64 -10.17 10.30
N VAL A 303 -14.60 -10.97 10.01
CA VAL A 303 -14.67 -12.13 9.13
C VAL A 303 -15.02 -13.37 9.95
N ASP A 304 -16.07 -14.08 9.52
CA ASP A 304 -16.41 -15.40 10.06
C ASP A 304 -15.43 -16.44 9.50
N PRO A 305 -14.63 -17.14 10.34
CA PRO A 305 -13.66 -18.13 9.87
C PRO A 305 -14.31 -19.33 9.15
N GLU A 306 -15.43 -19.85 9.65
CA GLU A 306 -16.14 -20.97 9.00
C GLU A 306 -16.82 -20.49 7.71
N GLY A 307 -17.34 -19.27 7.76
CA GLY A 307 -17.89 -18.55 6.62
C GLY A 307 -16.91 -18.37 5.47
N ALA A 308 -15.70 -17.91 5.79
CA ALA A 308 -14.61 -17.74 4.83
C ALA A 308 -14.19 -19.08 4.22
N ALA A 309 -14.13 -20.15 5.01
CA ALA A 309 -13.85 -21.50 4.52
C ALA A 309 -14.94 -21.99 3.55
N ALA A 310 -16.22 -21.77 3.89
CA ALA A 310 -17.36 -22.12 3.04
C ALA A 310 -17.36 -21.31 1.73
N LEU A 311 -17.09 -20.00 1.77
CA LEU A 311 -16.93 -19.18 0.57
C LEU A 311 -15.76 -19.64 -0.31
N THR A 312 -14.66 -20.07 0.30
CA THR A 312 -13.51 -20.62 -0.43
C THR A 312 -13.87 -21.91 -1.15
N ALA A 313 -14.62 -22.80 -0.51
CA ALA A 313 -15.13 -24.01 -1.15
C ALA A 313 -16.09 -23.69 -2.30
N ALA A 314 -17.03 -22.75 -2.09
CA ALA A 314 -17.96 -22.30 -3.12
C ALA A 314 -17.25 -21.65 -4.32
N TYR A 315 -16.25 -20.79 -4.06
CA TYR A 315 -15.42 -20.19 -5.10
C TYR A 315 -14.69 -21.25 -5.95
N ARG A 316 -14.08 -22.25 -5.30
CA ARG A 316 -13.39 -23.34 -5.99
C ARG A 316 -14.34 -24.17 -6.85
N ALA A 317 -15.52 -24.50 -6.33
CA ALA A 317 -16.55 -25.20 -7.07
C ALA A 317 -17.08 -24.38 -8.25
N PHE A 318 -17.32 -23.09 -8.05
CA PHE A 318 -17.84 -22.18 -9.08
C PHE A 318 -16.84 -21.92 -10.20
N THR A 319 -15.56 -21.72 -9.85
CA THR A 319 -14.53 -21.36 -10.83
C THR A 319 -13.85 -22.55 -11.50
N GLY A 320 -13.76 -23.70 -10.82
CA GLY A 320 -12.99 -24.85 -11.29
C GLY A 320 -11.51 -24.54 -11.55
N GLY A 321 -10.97 -23.47 -10.97
CA GLY A 321 -9.62 -22.98 -11.24
C GLY A 321 -8.55 -23.98 -10.75
N PRO A 322 -7.47 -24.22 -11.52
CA PRO A 322 -6.40 -25.10 -11.08
C PRO A 322 -5.66 -24.48 -9.86
N PRO A 323 -4.98 -25.31 -9.03
CA PRO A 323 -4.35 -24.84 -7.80
C PRO A 323 -3.45 -23.61 -7.99
N ASP A 324 -2.66 -23.55 -9.06
CA ASP A 324 -1.66 -22.50 -9.30
C ASP A 324 -2.21 -21.26 -10.05
N ARG A 325 -3.51 -21.23 -10.38
CA ARG A 325 -4.18 -20.09 -11.04
C ARG A 325 -5.39 -19.57 -10.28
N GLY A 326 -5.34 -19.66 -8.96
CA GLY A 326 -6.39 -19.17 -8.07
C GLY A 326 -7.11 -20.24 -7.28
N GLY A 327 -6.90 -21.53 -7.56
CA GLY A 327 -7.51 -22.61 -6.77
C GLY A 327 -6.90 -22.77 -5.37
N ASP A 328 -5.60 -22.51 -5.23
CA ASP A 328 -4.85 -22.64 -3.97
C ASP A 328 -3.87 -21.48 -3.79
N TRP A 329 -3.81 -20.91 -2.58
CA TRP A 329 -3.04 -19.69 -2.34
C TRP A 329 -1.53 -19.88 -2.49
N PRO A 330 -0.86 -20.81 -1.77
CA PRO A 330 0.57 -21.06 -1.94
C PRO A 330 0.99 -21.34 -3.38
N ALA A 331 0.26 -22.21 -4.09
CA ALA A 331 0.56 -22.53 -5.48
C ALA A 331 0.39 -21.31 -6.41
N THR A 332 -0.65 -20.50 -6.18
CA THR A 332 -0.92 -19.29 -6.96
C THR A 332 0.16 -18.23 -6.76
N VAL A 333 0.58 -17.99 -5.51
CA VAL A 333 1.68 -17.05 -5.20
C VAL A 333 2.97 -17.49 -5.88
N ARG A 334 3.32 -18.78 -5.76
CA ARG A 334 4.54 -19.31 -6.38
C ARG A 334 4.52 -19.16 -7.90
N ARG A 335 3.38 -19.46 -8.55
CA ARG A 335 3.22 -19.28 -10.00
C ARG A 335 3.28 -17.82 -10.43
N ALA A 336 2.70 -16.91 -9.65
CA ALA A 336 2.79 -15.48 -9.88
C ALA A 336 4.25 -14.99 -9.76
N ALA A 337 4.97 -15.43 -8.72
CA ALA A 337 6.37 -15.07 -8.52
C ALA A 337 7.26 -15.55 -9.69
N TYR A 338 7.08 -16.78 -10.18
CA TYR A 338 7.80 -17.23 -11.39
C TYR A 338 7.52 -16.37 -12.62
N LYS A 339 6.24 -15.99 -12.83
CA LYS A 339 5.89 -15.12 -13.95
C LYS A 339 6.65 -13.80 -13.86
N VAL A 340 6.61 -13.13 -12.70
CA VAL A 340 7.24 -11.83 -12.51
C VAL A 340 8.77 -11.93 -12.64
N VAL A 341 9.41 -12.86 -11.92
CA VAL A 341 10.88 -12.98 -11.86
C VAL A 341 11.51 -13.41 -13.20
N THR A 342 10.77 -14.09 -14.06
CA THR A 342 11.28 -14.55 -15.38
C THR A 342 10.89 -13.63 -16.53
N HIS A 343 10.01 -12.65 -16.31
CA HIS A 343 9.46 -11.81 -17.36
C HIS A 343 9.59 -10.31 -17.08
N GLU A 344 9.01 -9.80 -15.99
CA GLU A 344 8.96 -8.36 -15.71
C GLU A 344 10.24 -7.86 -15.03
N LEU A 345 10.86 -8.72 -14.21
CA LEU A 345 12.10 -8.46 -13.48
C LEU A 345 13.30 -9.23 -14.06
N ALA A 346 13.23 -9.64 -15.34
CA ALA A 346 14.29 -10.44 -15.94
C ALA A 346 15.62 -9.65 -16.02
N ALA A 347 15.58 -8.36 -16.34
CA ALA A 347 16.76 -7.51 -16.35
C ALA A 347 17.44 -7.40 -14.97
N GLU A 348 16.66 -7.24 -13.90
CA GLU A 348 17.15 -7.19 -12.52
C GLU A 348 17.80 -8.52 -12.10
N VAL A 349 17.22 -9.66 -12.49
CA VAL A 349 17.80 -10.99 -12.26
C VAL A 349 19.13 -11.15 -13.00
N GLU A 350 19.21 -10.76 -14.27
CA GLU A 350 20.47 -10.87 -15.02
C GLU A 350 21.54 -9.92 -14.47
N ARG A 351 21.17 -8.73 -13.97
CA ARG A 351 22.12 -7.84 -13.25
C ARG A 351 22.67 -8.52 -12.01
N LEU A 352 21.83 -9.17 -11.20
CA LEU A 352 22.27 -9.93 -10.02
C LEU A 352 23.21 -11.08 -10.38
N VAL A 353 22.93 -11.81 -11.47
CA VAL A 353 23.82 -12.87 -11.97
C VAL A 353 25.18 -12.28 -12.39
N ARG A 354 25.22 -11.14 -13.08
CA ARG A 354 26.49 -10.47 -13.41
C ARG A 354 27.23 -9.98 -12.17
N THR A 355 26.53 -9.37 -11.21
CA THR A 355 27.16 -8.86 -9.99
C THR A 355 27.74 -9.98 -9.14
N ILE A 356 27.04 -11.11 -8.97
CA ILE A 356 27.61 -12.24 -8.23
C ILE A 356 28.79 -12.85 -8.98
N ASP A 357 28.77 -12.91 -10.31
CA ASP A 357 29.89 -13.43 -11.09
C ASP A 357 31.17 -12.60 -10.88
N ARG A 358 31.06 -11.26 -10.91
CA ARG A 358 32.18 -10.36 -10.58
C ARG A 358 32.66 -10.51 -9.13
N ALA A 359 31.74 -10.68 -8.18
CA ALA A 359 32.10 -10.88 -6.77
C ALA A 359 32.83 -12.22 -6.52
N ARG A 360 32.54 -13.26 -7.31
CA ARG A 360 33.16 -14.59 -7.15
C ARG A 360 34.64 -14.62 -7.54
N ASP A 361 35.07 -13.78 -8.46
CA ASP A 361 36.46 -13.75 -8.94
C ASP A 361 37.48 -13.46 -7.82
N THR A 362 37.03 -12.86 -6.71
CA THR A 362 37.86 -12.54 -5.55
C THR A 362 38.14 -13.72 -4.62
N SER A 363 37.50 -14.89 -4.81
CA SER A 363 37.73 -16.09 -3.97
C SER A 363 37.76 -17.39 -4.79
N PRO A 364 38.84 -18.19 -4.73
CA PRO A 364 38.90 -19.49 -5.40
C PRO A 364 37.81 -20.48 -4.97
N LEU A 365 37.33 -20.36 -3.72
CA LEU A 365 36.25 -21.20 -3.18
C LEU A 365 34.88 -20.91 -3.82
N LEU A 366 34.75 -19.78 -4.50
CA LEU A 366 33.52 -19.36 -5.15
C LEU A 366 33.58 -19.55 -6.67
N ARG A 367 34.66 -20.10 -7.25
CA ARG A 367 34.80 -20.32 -8.71
C ARG A 367 34.05 -21.58 -9.17
N ASP A 368 33.97 -21.81 -10.49
CA ASP A 368 33.42 -23.05 -11.10
C ASP A 368 31.92 -23.37 -10.87
N HIS A 369 31.07 -22.35 -10.81
CA HIS A 369 29.62 -22.47 -10.91
C HIS A 369 29.17 -21.96 -12.27
N ALA A 370 28.38 -22.77 -12.96
CA ALA A 370 27.81 -22.38 -14.24
C ALA A 370 26.82 -21.21 -14.08
N PRO A 371 26.80 -20.20 -14.97
CA PRO A 371 25.87 -19.07 -14.88
C PRO A 371 24.40 -19.48 -14.81
N TRP A 372 24.02 -20.58 -15.46
CA TRP A 372 22.65 -21.11 -15.38
C TRP A 372 22.30 -21.59 -13.96
N ALA A 373 23.26 -22.19 -13.22
CA ALA A 373 23.02 -22.70 -11.88
C ALA A 373 22.81 -21.56 -10.88
N LEU A 374 23.63 -20.51 -10.96
CA LEU A 374 23.46 -19.28 -10.18
C LEU A 374 22.11 -18.60 -10.46
N ARG A 375 21.72 -18.49 -11.74
CA ARG A 375 20.43 -17.94 -12.14
C ARG A 375 19.26 -18.75 -11.57
N THR A 376 19.34 -20.08 -11.64
CA THR A 376 18.33 -20.97 -11.06
C THR A 376 18.27 -20.80 -9.55
N ALA A 377 19.40 -20.88 -8.85
CA ALA A 377 19.48 -20.70 -7.40
C ALA A 377 18.88 -19.35 -6.96
N LEU A 378 19.24 -18.26 -7.65
CA LEU A 378 18.71 -16.92 -7.40
C LEU A 378 17.20 -16.85 -7.55
N ARG A 379 16.66 -17.34 -8.67
CA ARG A 379 15.21 -17.37 -8.89
C ARG A 379 14.51 -18.20 -7.83
N GLU A 380 15.03 -19.38 -7.50
CA GLU A 380 14.41 -20.29 -6.55
C GLU A 380 14.40 -19.77 -5.11
N ILE A 381 15.45 -19.05 -4.68
CA ILE A 381 15.46 -18.35 -3.40
C ILE A 381 14.45 -17.20 -3.42
N LEU A 382 14.52 -16.31 -4.42
CA LEU A 382 13.63 -15.14 -4.53
C LEU A 382 12.14 -15.51 -4.48
N VAL A 383 11.71 -16.52 -5.23
CA VAL A 383 10.29 -16.96 -5.26
C VAL A 383 9.81 -17.61 -3.96
N ARG A 384 10.73 -17.99 -3.05
CA ARG A 384 10.42 -18.62 -1.76
C ARG A 384 10.45 -17.67 -0.58
N LEU A 385 10.91 -16.44 -0.74
CA LEU A 385 10.94 -15.47 0.35
C LEU A 385 9.51 -15.16 0.82
N PRO A 386 9.20 -15.36 2.13
CA PRO A 386 7.86 -15.13 2.66
C PRO A 386 7.59 -13.66 3.03
N VAL A 387 8.60 -12.80 2.97
CA VAL A 387 8.56 -11.35 3.27
C VAL A 387 8.96 -10.52 2.05
N TYR A 388 8.88 -9.18 2.15
CA TYR A 388 9.29 -8.28 1.06
C TYR A 388 10.80 -8.34 0.83
N ARG A 389 11.61 -8.23 1.89
CA ARG A 389 13.06 -8.28 1.77
C ARG A 389 13.75 -8.67 3.07
N PRO A 390 14.98 -9.20 2.99
CA PRO A 390 15.91 -9.17 4.12
C PRO A 390 16.54 -7.77 4.30
N TYR A 391 17.15 -7.53 5.46
CA TYR A 391 17.83 -6.27 5.81
C TYR A 391 19.32 -6.47 6.15
N ALA A 392 19.93 -7.57 5.70
CA ALA A 392 21.36 -7.81 5.86
C ALA A 392 22.21 -6.71 5.20
N VAL A 393 23.27 -6.29 5.89
CA VAL A 393 24.25 -5.28 5.43
C VAL A 393 25.64 -5.90 5.50
N PRO A 394 26.42 -5.92 4.41
CA PRO A 394 27.77 -6.48 4.43
C PRO A 394 28.70 -5.75 5.41
N GLY A 395 29.41 -6.54 6.22
CA GLY A 395 30.28 -6.05 7.30
C GLY A 395 29.57 -5.83 8.64
N GLU A 396 28.24 -5.98 8.70
CA GLU A 396 27.46 -5.93 9.94
C GLU A 396 26.98 -7.34 10.35
N PRO A 397 26.70 -7.58 11.64
CA PRO A 397 26.09 -8.84 12.09
C PRO A 397 24.73 -9.08 11.44
N VAL A 398 24.55 -10.26 10.85
CA VAL A 398 23.28 -10.67 10.25
C VAL A 398 22.24 -10.91 11.35
N ALA A 399 21.06 -10.31 11.20
CA ALA A 399 19.94 -10.56 12.09
C ALA A 399 19.50 -12.03 12.04
N PRO A 400 19.25 -12.71 13.18
CA PRO A 400 18.85 -14.11 13.19
C PRO A 400 17.61 -14.42 12.34
N VAL A 401 16.68 -13.47 12.25
CA VAL A 401 15.47 -13.58 11.43
C VAL A 401 15.78 -13.65 9.93
N ASP A 402 16.69 -12.81 9.45
CA ASP A 402 17.10 -12.79 8.03
C ASP A 402 17.88 -14.06 7.67
N ALA A 403 18.76 -14.50 8.57
CA ALA A 403 19.51 -15.75 8.40
C ALA A 403 18.56 -16.95 8.29
N ALA A 404 17.65 -17.12 9.25
CA ALA A 404 16.70 -18.23 9.26
C ALA A 404 15.80 -18.25 8.00
N LEU A 405 15.32 -17.08 7.60
CA LEU A 405 14.47 -16.91 6.42
C LEU A 405 15.18 -17.29 5.12
N LEU A 406 16.44 -16.85 4.94
CA LEU A 406 17.23 -17.19 3.76
C LEU A 406 17.73 -18.64 3.79
N ASP A 407 18.01 -19.20 4.96
CA ASP A 407 18.34 -20.62 5.12
C ASP A 407 17.14 -21.53 4.73
N GLU A 408 15.91 -21.19 5.14
CA GLU A 408 14.70 -21.92 4.75
C GLU A 408 14.46 -21.83 3.24
N ALA A 409 14.55 -20.63 2.66
CA ALA A 409 14.41 -20.42 1.22
C ALA A 409 15.47 -21.20 0.43
N ALA A 410 16.72 -21.19 0.89
CA ALA A 410 17.83 -21.96 0.32
C ALA A 410 17.57 -23.48 0.39
N GLN A 411 17.11 -23.99 1.52
CA GLN A 411 16.81 -25.42 1.67
C GLN A 411 15.76 -25.88 0.65
N GLY A 412 14.72 -25.08 0.44
CA GLY A 412 13.71 -25.34 -0.59
C GLY A 412 14.22 -25.13 -2.02
N ALA A 413 15.20 -24.27 -2.25
CA ALA A 413 15.77 -23.99 -3.56
C ALA A 413 16.65 -25.13 -4.09
N ARG A 414 17.32 -25.88 -3.20
CA ARG A 414 18.13 -27.06 -3.57
C ARG A 414 17.34 -28.11 -4.34
N THR A 415 16.03 -28.22 -4.12
CA THR A 415 15.19 -29.21 -4.80
C THR A 415 15.00 -28.94 -6.29
N ALA A 416 15.45 -27.78 -6.79
CA ALA A 416 15.46 -27.47 -8.22
C ALA A 416 16.61 -28.12 -8.99
N PHE A 417 17.57 -28.73 -8.28
CA PHE A 417 18.77 -29.35 -8.85
C PHE A 417 18.72 -30.87 -8.68
N SER A 418 19.05 -31.60 -9.73
CA SER A 418 19.19 -33.06 -9.66
C SER A 418 20.60 -33.50 -9.25
N VAL A 419 21.61 -32.65 -9.49
CA VAL A 419 23.02 -32.90 -9.16
C VAL A 419 23.40 -32.11 -7.90
N PRO A 420 23.81 -32.75 -6.80
CA PRO A 420 24.18 -32.08 -5.55
C PRO A 420 25.28 -31.03 -5.71
N GLU A 421 26.26 -31.29 -6.57
CA GLU A 421 27.36 -30.38 -6.87
C GLU A 421 26.87 -29.09 -7.54
N GLU A 422 25.86 -29.16 -8.40
CA GLU A 422 25.25 -27.97 -9.03
C GLU A 422 24.40 -27.19 -8.02
N ALA A 423 23.79 -27.89 -7.05
CA ALA A 423 23.00 -27.28 -5.98
C ALA A 423 23.84 -26.37 -5.06
N SER A 424 25.17 -26.52 -5.04
CA SER A 424 26.10 -25.66 -4.28
C SER A 424 26.00 -24.17 -4.63
N ALA A 425 25.47 -23.84 -5.82
CA ALA A 425 25.18 -22.46 -6.22
C ALA A 425 24.15 -21.77 -5.30
N VAL A 426 23.30 -22.55 -4.62
CA VAL A 426 22.30 -22.06 -3.66
C VAL A 426 22.98 -21.44 -2.43
N GLU A 427 24.01 -22.09 -1.89
CA GLU A 427 24.79 -21.55 -0.77
C GLU A 427 25.46 -20.24 -1.15
N VAL A 428 26.04 -20.15 -2.35
CA VAL A 428 26.70 -18.94 -2.83
C VAL A 428 25.72 -17.77 -2.90
N VAL A 429 24.53 -17.96 -3.50
CA VAL A 429 23.51 -16.90 -3.56
C VAL A 429 23.01 -16.52 -2.17
N ARG A 430 22.74 -17.51 -1.31
CA ARG A 430 22.30 -17.26 0.07
C ARG A 430 23.33 -16.44 0.84
N ASP A 431 24.58 -16.86 0.83
CA ASP A 431 25.64 -16.21 1.60
C ASP A 431 26.01 -14.85 1.02
N ALA A 432 25.88 -14.65 -0.31
CA ALA A 432 25.98 -13.34 -0.93
C ALA A 432 24.85 -12.40 -0.48
N ALA A 433 23.60 -12.88 -0.44
CA ALA A 433 22.44 -12.13 0.02
C ALA A 433 22.48 -11.80 1.53
N LEU A 434 23.23 -12.59 2.31
CA LEU A 434 23.50 -12.36 3.73
C LEU A 434 24.76 -11.50 3.98
N GLY A 435 25.44 -11.05 2.92
CA GLY A 435 26.68 -10.27 3.04
C GLY A 435 27.86 -11.05 3.67
N ARG A 436 27.83 -12.39 3.64
CA ARG A 436 28.85 -13.27 4.26
C ARG A 436 30.07 -13.51 3.36
N LEU A 437 29.96 -13.22 2.06
CA LEU A 437 31.04 -13.47 1.10
C LEU A 437 32.12 -12.37 1.07
N GLY A 438 31.84 -11.23 1.69
CA GLY A 438 32.75 -10.08 1.73
C GLY A 438 31.98 -8.76 1.74
N ASP A 439 32.70 -7.64 1.82
CA ASP A 439 32.13 -6.31 1.94
C ASP A 439 32.65 -5.32 0.87
N GLY A 440 33.27 -5.85 -0.19
CA GLY A 440 33.70 -5.07 -1.36
C GLY A 440 32.53 -4.51 -2.19
N PRO A 441 32.80 -3.66 -3.19
CA PRO A 441 31.76 -2.97 -3.97
C PRO A 441 30.71 -3.90 -4.59
N ASP A 442 31.12 -4.97 -5.28
CA ASP A 442 30.18 -5.94 -5.87
C ASP A 442 29.41 -6.74 -4.82
N HIS A 443 29.99 -6.99 -3.64
CA HIS A 443 29.29 -7.67 -2.54
C HIS A 443 28.19 -6.80 -1.94
N ARG A 444 28.49 -5.50 -1.72
CA ARG A 444 27.51 -4.50 -1.28
C ARG A 444 26.42 -4.28 -2.32
N ASP A 445 26.78 -4.18 -3.60
CA ASP A 445 25.79 -4.08 -4.69
C ASP A 445 24.91 -5.34 -4.69
N PHE A 446 25.46 -6.56 -4.70
CA PHE A 446 24.64 -7.77 -4.73
C PHE A 446 23.64 -7.84 -3.57
N CYS A 447 24.11 -7.62 -2.34
CA CYS A 447 23.27 -7.68 -1.14
C CYS A 447 22.11 -6.67 -1.22
N ALA A 448 22.41 -5.41 -1.58
CA ALA A 448 21.39 -4.38 -1.75
C ALA A 448 20.42 -4.70 -2.90
N ARG A 449 20.93 -5.11 -4.07
CA ARG A 449 20.13 -5.47 -5.26
C ARG A 449 19.21 -6.63 -5.00
N PHE A 450 19.69 -7.64 -4.28
CA PHE A 450 18.92 -8.82 -3.96
C PHE A 450 17.69 -8.42 -3.14
N ALA A 451 17.91 -7.61 -2.10
CA ALA A 451 16.84 -7.14 -1.23
C ALA A 451 15.85 -6.21 -1.95
N GLN A 452 16.34 -5.30 -2.81
CA GLN A 452 15.50 -4.43 -3.65
C GLN A 452 14.66 -5.23 -4.65
N THR A 453 15.26 -6.25 -5.29
CA THR A 453 14.58 -7.12 -6.26
C THR A 453 13.55 -8.02 -5.57
N ALA A 454 13.87 -8.54 -4.37
CA ALA A 454 12.93 -9.30 -3.56
C ALA A 454 11.68 -8.46 -3.22
N SER A 455 11.87 -7.20 -2.83
CA SER A 455 10.75 -6.30 -2.50
C SER A 455 9.84 -6.07 -3.71
N ALA A 456 10.42 -5.78 -4.87
CA ALA A 456 9.67 -5.61 -6.11
C ALA A 456 8.94 -6.88 -6.53
N LEU A 457 9.62 -8.03 -6.44
CA LEU A 457 9.02 -9.32 -6.76
C LEU A 457 7.82 -9.61 -5.86
N ARG A 458 7.93 -9.35 -4.55
CA ARG A 458 6.85 -9.62 -3.60
C ARG A 458 5.62 -8.76 -3.92
N ALA A 459 5.79 -7.46 -4.09
CA ALA A 459 4.71 -6.55 -4.44
C ALA A 459 4.02 -6.98 -5.75
N LYS A 460 4.78 -7.14 -6.84
CA LYS A 460 4.23 -7.48 -8.16
C LYS A 460 3.58 -8.87 -8.20
N SER A 461 4.16 -9.86 -7.52
CA SER A 461 3.65 -11.23 -7.56
C SER A 461 2.48 -11.47 -6.61
N VAL A 462 2.49 -10.87 -5.43
CA VAL A 462 1.44 -11.09 -4.42
C VAL A 462 0.31 -10.10 -4.62
N GLU A 463 0.61 -8.80 -4.51
CA GLU A 463 -0.42 -7.76 -4.51
C GLU A 463 -1.04 -7.54 -5.88
N ASP A 464 -0.19 -7.52 -6.93
CA ASP A 464 -0.60 -7.17 -8.30
C ASP A 464 -0.77 -8.39 -9.20
N THR A 465 -0.79 -9.60 -8.62
CA THR A 465 -1.10 -10.81 -9.41
C THR A 465 -1.82 -11.87 -8.59
N ALA A 466 -1.25 -12.36 -7.48
CA ALA A 466 -1.85 -13.46 -6.73
C ALA A 466 -3.19 -13.05 -6.09
N PHE A 467 -3.30 -11.83 -5.55
CA PHE A 467 -4.58 -11.28 -5.06
C PHE A 467 -5.66 -11.20 -6.14
N TYR A 468 -5.26 -11.00 -7.39
CA TYR A 468 -6.19 -10.94 -8.52
C TYR A 468 -6.51 -12.34 -9.09
N ARG A 469 -5.80 -13.39 -8.68
CA ARG A 469 -6.08 -14.79 -9.09
C ARG A 469 -6.84 -15.56 -8.02
N TYR A 470 -6.43 -15.44 -6.76
CA TYR A 470 -7.07 -16.09 -5.62
C TYR A 470 -8.07 -15.11 -4.99
N ALA A 471 -9.30 -15.12 -5.51
CA ALA A 471 -10.35 -14.18 -5.14
C ALA A 471 -11.60 -14.78 -4.44
N PRO A 472 -11.50 -15.79 -3.54
CA PRO A 472 -12.68 -16.24 -2.80
C PRO A 472 -13.42 -15.12 -2.06
N LEU A 473 -12.66 -14.21 -1.44
CA LEU A 473 -13.16 -13.11 -0.64
C LEU A 473 -12.32 -11.86 -0.91
N LEU A 474 -12.83 -10.95 -1.74
CA LEU A 474 -12.09 -9.78 -2.19
C LEU A 474 -11.71 -8.80 -1.08
N SER A 475 -12.43 -8.81 0.05
CA SER A 475 -12.08 -7.98 1.22
C SER A 475 -10.77 -8.41 1.89
N ALA A 476 -10.33 -9.66 1.69
CA ALA A 476 -9.06 -10.15 2.22
C ALA A 476 -7.88 -9.97 1.24
N ASN A 477 -8.17 -9.68 -0.02
CA ASN A 477 -7.21 -9.37 -1.07
C ASN A 477 -6.84 -7.88 -1.01
N GLU A 478 -6.13 -7.51 0.05
CA GLU A 478 -5.74 -6.14 0.36
C GLU A 478 -4.26 -6.06 0.68
N VAL A 479 -3.62 -4.90 0.46
CA VAL A 479 -2.22 -4.64 0.78
C VAL A 479 -1.94 -4.99 2.25
N GLY A 480 -0.95 -5.86 2.51
CA GLY A 480 -0.67 -6.42 3.85
C GLY A 480 -1.60 -7.56 4.31
N GLY A 481 -2.61 -7.92 3.52
CA GLY A 481 -3.60 -8.96 3.82
C GLY A 481 -3.10 -10.39 3.66
N THR A 482 -3.87 -11.34 4.24
CA THR A 482 -3.64 -12.80 4.09
C THR A 482 -4.90 -13.53 3.64
N PRO A 483 -5.17 -13.60 2.32
CA PRO A 483 -6.37 -14.22 1.78
C PRO A 483 -6.60 -15.68 2.19
N GLN A 484 -5.54 -16.43 2.49
CA GLN A 484 -5.63 -17.82 2.95
C GLN A 484 -6.17 -17.97 4.39
N ARG A 485 -6.00 -16.94 5.23
CA ARG A 485 -6.45 -16.89 6.63
C ARG A 485 -6.95 -15.47 6.91
N PRO A 486 -8.16 -15.13 6.42
CA PRO A 486 -8.66 -13.75 6.48
C PRO A 486 -9.25 -13.36 7.84
N ALA A 487 -9.65 -14.34 8.67
CA ALA A 487 -10.22 -14.08 9.99
C ALA A 487 -9.13 -13.83 11.04
N VAL A 488 -9.45 -12.94 11.98
CA VAL A 488 -8.65 -12.61 13.16
C VAL A 488 -9.54 -12.76 14.39
N SER A 489 -9.06 -13.48 15.40
CA SER A 489 -9.77 -13.65 16.67
C SER A 489 -9.64 -12.40 17.55
N PRO A 490 -10.57 -12.15 18.49
CA PRO A 490 -10.42 -11.09 19.49
C PRO A 490 -9.08 -11.17 20.25
N GLY A 491 -8.64 -12.39 20.60
CA GLY A 491 -7.36 -12.61 21.28
C GLY A 491 -6.15 -12.17 20.46
N GLU A 492 -6.12 -12.50 19.16
CA GLU A 492 -5.05 -12.07 18.25
C GLU A 492 -5.04 -10.55 18.07
N PHE A 493 -6.21 -9.91 17.95
CA PHE A 493 -6.33 -8.45 17.88
C PHE A 493 -5.82 -7.76 19.15
N HIS A 494 -6.23 -8.24 20.33
CA HIS A 494 -5.76 -7.69 21.60
C HIS A 494 -4.26 -7.89 21.79
N ALA A 495 -3.72 -9.06 21.41
CA ALA A 495 -2.28 -9.30 21.43
C ALA A 495 -1.52 -8.39 20.45
N TYR A 496 -2.10 -8.07 19.29
CA TYR A 496 -1.55 -7.08 18.37
C TYR A 496 -1.53 -5.68 18.98
N CYS A 497 -2.65 -5.21 19.53
CA CYS A 497 -2.73 -3.89 20.18
C CYS A 497 -1.77 -3.75 21.36
N ALA A 498 -1.64 -4.79 22.20
CA ALA A 498 -0.70 -4.78 23.31
C ALA A 498 0.77 -4.67 22.84
N ARG A 499 1.11 -5.34 21.72
CA ARG A 499 2.45 -5.20 21.11
C ARG A 499 2.67 -3.82 20.52
N LEU A 500 1.69 -3.25 19.81
CA LEU A 500 1.79 -1.87 19.33
C LEU A 500 2.03 -0.91 20.48
N HIS A 501 1.24 -0.99 21.55
CA HIS A 501 1.42 -0.13 22.72
C HIS A 501 2.82 -0.26 23.35
N ARG A 502 3.36 -1.48 23.42
CA ARG A 502 4.69 -1.72 24.00
C ARG A 502 5.84 -1.27 23.10
N ASP A 503 5.77 -1.59 21.81
CA ASP A 503 6.92 -1.49 20.90
C ASP A 503 6.86 -0.26 20.01
N TRP A 504 5.65 0.13 19.55
CA TRP A 504 5.43 1.19 18.56
C TRP A 504 4.18 2.04 18.88
N PRO A 505 4.08 2.65 20.07
CA PRO A 505 2.84 3.27 20.54
C PRO A 505 2.38 4.48 19.70
N ALA A 506 3.29 5.07 18.93
CA ALA A 506 3.04 6.21 18.04
C ALA A 506 2.99 5.84 16.54
N THR A 507 2.91 4.54 16.20
CA THR A 507 2.80 4.09 14.80
C THR A 507 1.56 4.66 14.12
N GLY A 508 1.60 4.81 12.79
CA GLY A 508 0.39 5.07 12.00
C GLY A 508 -0.52 3.84 11.95
N THR A 509 -1.82 4.06 11.89
CA THR A 509 -2.84 3.02 11.64
C THR A 509 -3.80 3.49 10.55
N VAL A 510 -4.19 2.60 9.62
CA VAL A 510 -5.08 2.94 8.49
C VAL A 510 -6.21 1.93 8.34
N LEU A 511 -7.32 2.39 7.75
CA LEU A 511 -8.36 1.53 7.18
C LEU A 511 -8.49 1.69 5.66
N SER A 512 -8.12 2.84 5.11
CA SER A 512 -8.11 3.11 3.66
C SER A 512 -6.96 4.02 3.32
N THR A 513 -6.38 3.83 2.15
CA THR A 513 -5.32 4.68 1.61
C THR A 513 -5.53 4.84 0.11
N HIS A 514 -4.68 5.65 -0.53
CA HIS A 514 -4.64 5.78 -1.98
C HIS A 514 -4.18 4.50 -2.71
N ASP A 515 -3.60 3.53 -2.00
CA ASP A 515 -3.13 2.26 -2.60
C ASP A 515 -3.91 1.04 -2.14
N THR A 516 -4.82 1.18 -1.16
CA THR A 516 -5.75 0.09 -0.83
C THR A 516 -6.53 -0.35 -2.08
N LYS A 517 -6.60 -1.66 -2.31
CA LYS A 517 -7.30 -2.29 -3.43
C LYS A 517 -8.81 -2.04 -3.37
N ARG A 518 -9.37 -1.81 -2.17
CA ARG A 518 -10.73 -1.30 -1.94
C ARG A 518 -10.77 -0.43 -0.68
N SER A 519 -11.68 0.53 -0.62
CA SER A 519 -12.00 1.27 0.61
C SER A 519 -12.52 0.37 1.73
N ALA A 520 -12.35 0.79 2.98
CA ALA A 520 -12.78 0.07 4.18
C ALA A 520 -14.25 -0.34 4.15
N ASP A 521 -15.16 0.55 3.75
CA ASP A 521 -16.59 0.24 3.78
C ASP A 521 -16.97 -0.76 2.68
N ALA A 522 -16.31 -0.70 1.52
CA ALA A 522 -16.44 -1.73 0.49
C ALA A 522 -15.94 -3.10 0.98
N ARG A 523 -14.82 -3.14 1.72
CA ARG A 523 -14.31 -4.37 2.32
C ARG A 523 -15.23 -4.89 3.42
N ALA A 524 -15.77 -4.03 4.29
CA ALA A 524 -16.72 -4.39 5.34
C ALA A 524 -18.00 -5.01 4.76
N ARG A 525 -18.50 -4.49 3.63
CA ARG A 525 -19.63 -5.03 2.87
C ARG A 525 -19.34 -6.42 2.31
N ILE A 526 -18.18 -6.59 1.67
CA ILE A 526 -17.76 -7.88 1.11
C ILE A 526 -17.49 -8.89 2.23
N ALA A 527 -16.83 -8.49 3.32
CA ALA A 527 -16.54 -9.34 4.48
C ALA A 527 -17.81 -9.89 5.14
N ALA A 528 -18.91 -9.13 5.11
CA ALA A 528 -20.20 -9.61 5.60
C ALA A 528 -20.70 -10.87 4.86
N LEU A 529 -20.27 -11.14 3.60
CA LEU A 529 -20.61 -12.39 2.89
C LEU A 529 -20.18 -13.64 3.67
N THR A 530 -19.16 -13.55 4.52
CA THR A 530 -18.71 -14.67 5.34
C THR A 530 -19.80 -15.15 6.30
N GLN A 531 -20.77 -14.30 6.64
CA GLN A 531 -21.92 -14.67 7.45
C GLN A 531 -23.10 -15.21 6.62
N TYR A 532 -23.00 -15.21 5.28
CA TYR A 532 -24.04 -15.61 4.33
C TYR A 532 -23.48 -16.48 3.17
N PRO A 533 -22.60 -17.47 3.44
CA PRO A 533 -21.85 -18.15 2.38
C PRO A 533 -22.74 -18.95 1.42
N ARG A 534 -23.82 -19.56 1.93
CA ARG A 534 -24.76 -20.35 1.12
C ARG A 534 -25.60 -19.45 0.21
N GLN A 535 -26.15 -18.38 0.78
CA GLN A 535 -26.96 -17.41 0.04
C GLN A 535 -26.16 -16.76 -1.10
N TRP A 536 -24.87 -16.49 -0.86
CA TRP A 536 -23.97 -16.00 -1.90
C TRP A 536 -23.74 -17.02 -3.01
N ALA A 537 -23.41 -18.28 -2.66
CA ALA A 537 -23.20 -19.34 -3.63
C ALA A 537 -24.44 -19.56 -4.51
N ASP A 538 -25.62 -19.70 -3.90
CA ASP A 538 -26.89 -19.87 -4.61
C ASP A 538 -27.20 -18.67 -5.53
N LEU A 539 -26.86 -17.46 -5.10
CA LEU A 539 -27.03 -16.25 -5.91
C LEU A 539 -26.10 -16.25 -7.13
N MET A 540 -24.84 -16.65 -6.95
CA MET A 540 -23.86 -16.74 -8.03
C MET A 540 -24.30 -17.76 -9.10
N ASP A 541 -24.82 -18.93 -8.70
CA ASP A 541 -25.33 -19.93 -9.64
C ASP A 541 -26.52 -19.41 -10.45
N ARG A 542 -27.47 -18.72 -9.79
CA ARG A 542 -28.62 -18.09 -10.48
C ARG A 542 -28.20 -16.99 -11.43
N LEU A 543 -27.21 -16.18 -11.07
CA LEU A 543 -26.69 -15.09 -11.91
C LEU A 543 -25.93 -15.64 -13.11
N ALA A 544 -25.09 -16.65 -12.92
CA ALA A 544 -24.34 -17.30 -13.99
C ALA A 544 -25.25 -17.94 -15.05
N ALA A 545 -26.39 -18.51 -14.63
CA ALA A 545 -27.39 -19.06 -15.54
C ALA A 545 -28.12 -18.00 -16.39
N ARG A 546 -28.10 -16.72 -15.98
CA ARG A 546 -28.83 -15.62 -16.63
C ARG A 546 -27.93 -14.69 -17.43
N VAL A 547 -26.71 -14.45 -16.94
CA VAL A 547 -25.76 -13.51 -17.54
C VAL A 547 -24.44 -14.25 -17.77
N PRO A 548 -24.19 -14.74 -18.98
CA PRO A 548 -22.96 -15.43 -19.32
C PRO A 548 -21.76 -14.49 -19.16
N ALA A 549 -20.77 -14.90 -18.37
CA ALA A 549 -19.50 -14.19 -18.26
C ALA A 549 -18.46 -14.81 -19.22
N PRO A 550 -17.40 -14.07 -19.61
CA PRO A 550 -16.30 -14.61 -20.42
C PRO A 550 -15.61 -15.80 -19.75
N ASP A 551 -15.54 -15.79 -18.43
CA ASP A 551 -15.15 -16.92 -17.60
C ASP A 551 -15.73 -16.80 -16.18
N PRO A 552 -15.80 -17.90 -15.41
CA PRO A 552 -16.36 -17.89 -14.05
C PRO A 552 -15.57 -17.03 -13.05
N HIS A 553 -14.26 -16.86 -13.22
CA HIS A 553 -13.47 -16.06 -12.29
C HIS A 553 -13.86 -14.57 -12.40
N VAL A 554 -14.01 -14.06 -13.62
CA VAL A 554 -14.50 -12.69 -13.86
C VAL A 554 -15.90 -12.49 -13.30
N ALA A 555 -16.81 -13.47 -13.45
CA ALA A 555 -18.14 -13.38 -12.88
C ALA A 555 -18.07 -13.17 -11.36
N TRP A 556 -17.30 -14.01 -10.67
CA TRP A 556 -17.14 -13.95 -9.21
C TRP A 556 -16.58 -12.61 -8.73
N VAL A 557 -15.51 -12.14 -9.38
CA VAL A 557 -14.85 -10.87 -9.03
C VAL A 557 -15.75 -9.67 -9.30
N ALA A 558 -16.44 -9.62 -10.45
CA ALA A 558 -17.28 -8.49 -10.82
C ALA A 558 -18.50 -8.37 -9.90
N TRP A 559 -19.13 -9.48 -9.53
CA TRP A 559 -20.29 -9.47 -8.63
C TRP A 559 -19.92 -9.09 -7.19
N GLN A 560 -18.79 -9.56 -6.64
CA GLN A 560 -18.31 -9.08 -5.35
C GLN A 560 -17.91 -7.60 -5.38
N SER A 561 -17.31 -7.13 -6.48
CA SER A 561 -16.93 -5.72 -6.64
C SER A 561 -18.18 -4.82 -6.73
N ALA A 562 -19.23 -5.27 -7.43
CA ALA A 562 -20.52 -4.58 -7.49
C ALA A 562 -21.22 -4.52 -6.12
N LEU A 563 -21.10 -5.59 -5.32
CA LEU A 563 -21.58 -5.62 -3.94
C LEU A 563 -20.82 -4.61 -3.07
N GLY A 564 -19.49 -4.60 -3.14
CA GLY A 564 -18.65 -3.67 -2.38
C GLY A 564 -18.92 -2.20 -2.71
N LEU A 565 -19.21 -1.89 -3.98
CA LEU A 565 -19.54 -0.53 -4.40
C LEU A 565 -20.98 -0.09 -4.09
N GLY A 566 -21.91 -1.00 -3.81
CA GLY A 566 -23.33 -0.69 -3.62
C GLY A 566 -23.65 0.17 -2.39
N GLY A 567 -24.81 0.85 -2.40
CA GLY A 567 -25.29 1.69 -1.31
C GLY A 567 -25.75 0.89 -0.07
N PRO A 568 -25.83 1.51 1.12
CA PRO A 568 -26.20 0.85 2.38
C PRO A 568 -27.63 0.29 2.42
N ASP A 569 -28.53 0.81 1.58
CA ASP A 569 -29.92 0.38 1.36
C ASP A 569 -30.09 -0.54 0.14
N GLY A 570 -28.98 -0.92 -0.50
CA GLY A 570 -28.98 -1.63 -1.79
C GLY A 570 -29.20 -0.72 -3.00
N SER A 571 -29.18 0.61 -2.83
CA SER A 571 -29.19 1.55 -3.95
C SER A 571 -27.97 1.39 -4.85
N CYS A 572 -28.15 1.67 -6.14
CA CYS A 572 -27.11 1.50 -7.14
C CYS A 572 -26.18 2.72 -7.14
N THR A 573 -24.97 2.52 -6.63
CA THR A 573 -23.86 3.49 -6.65
C THR A 573 -22.69 3.03 -7.52
N ALA A 574 -22.71 1.77 -8.00
CA ALA A 574 -21.73 1.30 -8.97
C ALA A 574 -22.28 1.49 -10.38
N ASP A 575 -21.92 2.60 -10.99
CA ASP A 575 -22.10 2.82 -12.41
C ASP A 575 -21.03 2.05 -13.22
N ALA A 576 -21.29 1.90 -14.52
CA ALA A 576 -20.37 1.23 -15.44
C ALA A 576 -19.03 1.97 -15.57
N GLY A 577 -19.01 3.30 -15.42
CA GLY A 577 -17.80 4.12 -15.50
C GLY A 577 -16.80 3.84 -14.38
N ARG A 578 -17.26 3.32 -13.24
CA ARG A 578 -16.40 2.91 -12.11
C ARG A 578 -16.08 1.42 -12.12
N LEU A 579 -17.08 0.56 -12.35
CA LEU A 579 -16.90 -0.89 -12.22
C LEU A 579 -16.17 -1.51 -13.42
N VAL A 580 -16.45 -1.07 -14.65
CA VAL A 580 -15.81 -1.63 -15.86
C VAL A 580 -14.29 -1.44 -15.82
N PRO A 581 -13.74 -0.23 -15.58
CA PRO A 581 -12.29 -0.05 -15.49
C PRO A 581 -11.65 -0.86 -14.37
N ALA A 582 -12.31 -0.99 -13.23
CA ALA A 582 -11.79 -1.77 -12.10
C ALA A 582 -11.72 -3.28 -12.41
N VAL A 583 -12.73 -3.84 -13.10
CA VAL A 583 -12.72 -5.25 -13.51
C VAL A 583 -11.72 -5.48 -14.65
N LEU A 584 -11.59 -4.54 -15.61
CA LEU A 584 -10.55 -4.60 -16.64
C LEU A 584 -9.14 -4.58 -16.03
N LYS A 585 -8.89 -3.68 -15.06
CA LYS A 585 -7.66 -3.68 -14.27
C LYS A 585 -7.48 -5.05 -13.60
N SER A 586 -8.51 -5.58 -12.94
CA SER A 586 -8.44 -6.89 -12.29
C SER A 586 -8.01 -8.03 -13.22
N VAL A 587 -8.55 -8.12 -14.44
CA VAL A 587 -8.18 -9.21 -15.37
C VAL A 587 -6.79 -9.03 -15.98
N ARG A 588 -6.33 -7.78 -16.15
CA ARG A 588 -4.98 -7.45 -16.60
C ARG A 588 -3.93 -7.76 -15.53
N GLU A 589 -4.21 -7.47 -14.25
CA GLU A 589 -3.35 -7.82 -13.11
C GLU A 589 -3.35 -9.34 -12.83
N ALA A 590 -4.53 -10.00 -12.89
CA ALA A 590 -4.60 -11.45 -12.79
C ALA A 590 -3.75 -12.13 -13.87
N ALA A 591 -3.72 -11.53 -15.05
CA ALA A 591 -2.80 -11.85 -16.11
C ALA A 591 -2.91 -13.33 -16.55
N LEU A 592 -4.16 -13.86 -16.52
CA LEU A 592 -4.56 -15.22 -16.88
C LEU A 592 -4.98 -15.33 -18.35
N ARG A 593 -5.51 -14.24 -18.93
CA ARG A 593 -6.07 -14.18 -20.29
C ARG A 593 -5.58 -12.96 -21.08
N THR A 594 -5.58 -11.79 -20.44
CA THR A 594 -5.07 -10.52 -20.97
C THR A 594 -4.01 -9.96 -20.03
N THR A 595 -3.18 -9.02 -20.47
CA THR A 595 -2.20 -8.31 -19.62
C THR A 595 -2.12 -6.84 -20.03
N TRP A 596 -1.53 -5.99 -19.19
CA TRP A 596 -1.27 -4.58 -19.53
C TRP A 596 -0.48 -4.38 -20.83
N THR A 597 0.43 -5.30 -21.10
CA THR A 597 1.42 -5.16 -22.19
C THR A 597 1.07 -5.97 -23.44
N GLU A 598 0.24 -6.99 -23.29
CA GLU A 598 -0.24 -7.89 -24.33
C GLU A 598 -1.75 -8.05 -24.14
N PRO A 599 -2.53 -7.02 -24.49
CA PRO A 599 -3.98 -7.04 -24.29
C PRO A 599 -4.67 -7.96 -25.31
N ASP A 600 -5.60 -8.78 -24.83
CA ASP A 600 -6.55 -9.51 -25.68
C ASP A 600 -7.82 -8.67 -25.84
N ALA A 601 -7.89 -7.91 -26.94
CA ALA A 601 -8.98 -6.98 -27.19
C ALA A 601 -10.36 -7.66 -27.33
N ALA A 602 -10.42 -8.93 -27.78
CA ALA A 602 -11.68 -9.65 -27.88
C ALA A 602 -12.19 -10.07 -26.51
N TYR A 603 -11.30 -10.59 -25.67
CA TYR A 603 -11.61 -10.92 -24.28
C TYR A 603 -12.00 -9.67 -23.47
N GLU A 604 -11.26 -8.58 -23.59
CA GLU A 604 -11.55 -7.34 -22.85
C GLU A 604 -12.92 -6.75 -23.22
N ARG A 605 -13.30 -6.73 -24.51
CA ARG A 605 -14.65 -6.33 -24.92
C ARG A 605 -15.74 -7.23 -24.32
N ALA A 606 -15.50 -8.54 -24.24
CA ALA A 606 -16.46 -9.46 -23.62
C ALA A 606 -16.59 -9.21 -22.11
N VAL A 607 -15.50 -8.83 -21.43
CA VAL A 607 -15.52 -8.40 -20.02
C VAL A 607 -16.32 -7.11 -19.86
N GLU A 608 -16.08 -6.11 -20.69
CA GLU A 608 -16.81 -4.83 -20.69
C GLU A 608 -18.32 -5.05 -20.86
N GLU A 609 -18.71 -5.82 -21.88
CA GLU A 609 -20.11 -6.13 -22.18
C GLU A 609 -20.78 -6.89 -21.02
N PHE A 610 -20.11 -7.90 -20.46
CA PHE A 610 -20.60 -8.64 -19.31
C PHE A 610 -20.84 -7.73 -18.10
N VAL A 611 -19.86 -6.89 -17.75
CA VAL A 611 -19.96 -5.99 -16.59
C VAL A 611 -21.06 -4.96 -16.80
N ALA A 612 -21.15 -4.37 -17.99
CA ALA A 612 -22.14 -3.35 -18.32
C ALA A 612 -23.58 -3.89 -18.30
N THR A 613 -23.80 -5.08 -18.87
CA THR A 613 -25.15 -5.67 -19.00
C THR A 613 -25.59 -6.48 -17.78
N GLY A 614 -24.65 -7.01 -17.00
CA GLY A 614 -24.88 -7.79 -15.79
C GLY A 614 -24.76 -6.97 -14.51
N PRO A 615 -23.57 -6.92 -13.86
CA PRO A 615 -23.30 -6.17 -12.63
C PRO A 615 -23.73 -4.70 -12.60
N CYS A 616 -23.68 -4.01 -13.74
CA CYS A 616 -24.15 -2.62 -13.89
C CYS A 616 -25.56 -2.52 -14.50
N GLY A 617 -26.11 -3.63 -14.99
CA GLY A 617 -27.40 -3.68 -15.68
C GLY A 617 -28.56 -4.18 -14.80
N PRO A 618 -29.73 -4.44 -15.41
CA PRO A 618 -30.92 -4.94 -14.70
C PRO A 618 -30.71 -6.19 -13.83
N PRO A 619 -29.87 -7.19 -14.20
CA PRO A 619 -29.61 -8.37 -13.38
C PRO A 619 -29.09 -8.05 -11.97
N ARG A 620 -28.46 -6.88 -11.77
CA ARG A 620 -27.98 -6.43 -10.46
C ARG A 620 -29.05 -6.40 -9.38
N ALA A 621 -30.33 -6.19 -9.75
CA ALA A 621 -31.44 -6.20 -8.80
C ALA A 621 -31.53 -7.50 -7.99
N ALA A 622 -30.94 -8.61 -8.48
CA ALA A 622 -30.85 -9.87 -7.75
C ALA A 622 -29.98 -9.81 -6.48
N LEU A 623 -29.09 -8.81 -6.34
CA LEU A 623 -28.32 -8.57 -5.10
C LEU A 623 -29.19 -7.97 -3.98
N ALA A 624 -30.24 -7.22 -4.32
CA ALA A 624 -30.98 -6.41 -3.35
C ALA A 624 -31.57 -7.20 -2.16
N PRO A 625 -32.14 -8.41 -2.32
CA PRO A 625 -32.60 -9.20 -1.18
C PRO A 625 -31.47 -9.54 -0.21
N LEU A 626 -30.33 -10.00 -0.73
CA LEU A 626 -29.16 -10.35 0.08
C LEU A 626 -28.54 -9.11 0.75
N VAL A 627 -28.42 -8.00 0.03
CA VAL A 627 -27.91 -6.73 0.60
C VAL A 627 -28.77 -6.25 1.76
N ARG A 628 -30.10 -6.30 1.63
CA ARG A 628 -31.01 -5.95 2.74
C ARG A 628 -30.84 -6.87 3.94
N GLU A 629 -30.70 -8.18 3.70
CA GLU A 629 -30.48 -9.17 4.75
C GLU A 629 -29.12 -8.97 5.46
N MET A 630 -28.09 -8.56 4.73
CA MET A 630 -26.74 -8.27 5.24
C MET A 630 -26.64 -6.93 5.96
N GLY A 631 -27.60 -6.02 5.80
CA GLY A 631 -27.55 -4.64 6.30
C GLY A 631 -27.08 -4.50 7.76
N PRO A 632 -27.63 -5.26 8.72
CA PRO A 632 -27.17 -5.23 10.12
C PRO A 632 -25.71 -5.68 10.30
N ALA A 633 -25.24 -6.66 9.54
CA ALA A 633 -23.85 -7.11 9.55
C ALA A 633 -22.91 -6.06 8.95
N VAL A 634 -23.28 -5.45 7.82
CA VAL A 634 -22.52 -4.35 7.23
C VAL A 634 -22.42 -3.17 8.19
N ARG A 635 -23.53 -2.76 8.81
CA ARG A 635 -23.55 -1.67 9.80
C ARG A 635 -22.63 -1.95 10.99
N ALA A 636 -22.66 -3.17 11.53
CA ALA A 636 -21.77 -3.58 12.63
C ALA A 636 -20.29 -3.55 12.22
N ASN A 637 -19.96 -4.07 11.04
CA ASN A 637 -18.59 -4.11 10.53
C ASN A 637 -18.04 -2.70 10.28
N VAL A 638 -18.81 -1.83 9.61
CA VAL A 638 -18.40 -0.46 9.26
C VAL A 638 -18.17 0.39 10.51
N LEU A 639 -19.14 0.44 11.43
CA LEU A 639 -19.02 1.24 12.64
C LEU A 639 -17.99 0.63 13.61
N GLY A 640 -17.95 -0.70 13.70
CA GLY A 640 -17.00 -1.42 14.54
C GLY A 640 -15.55 -1.18 14.11
N ALA A 641 -15.24 -1.37 12.83
CA ALA A 641 -13.90 -1.13 12.31
C ALA A 641 -13.47 0.33 12.51
N ALA A 642 -14.36 1.29 12.24
CA ALA A 642 -14.08 2.72 12.44
C ALA A 642 -13.79 3.04 13.92
N LEU A 643 -14.62 2.57 14.87
CA LEU A 643 -14.39 2.86 16.28
C LEU A 643 -13.08 2.22 16.78
N LEU A 644 -12.83 0.95 16.44
CA LEU A 644 -11.60 0.26 16.82
C LEU A 644 -10.36 0.99 16.27
N HIS A 645 -10.37 1.39 15.00
CA HIS A 645 -9.29 2.15 14.37
C HIS A 645 -9.00 3.46 15.11
N LEU A 646 -10.05 4.19 15.48
CA LEU A 646 -9.92 5.49 16.12
C LEU A 646 -9.45 5.38 17.58
N THR A 647 -9.71 4.29 18.30
CA THR A 647 -9.43 4.22 19.75
C THR A 647 -8.34 3.24 20.16
N MET A 648 -7.89 2.35 19.26
CA MET A 648 -6.75 1.48 19.50
C MET A 648 -5.42 2.26 19.68
N PRO A 649 -4.34 1.63 20.18
CA PRO A 649 -3.01 2.24 20.22
C PRO A 649 -2.52 2.65 18.83
N GLY A 650 -1.75 3.75 18.76
CA GLY A 650 -1.28 4.36 17.51
C GLY A 650 -2.01 5.65 17.13
N VAL A 651 -1.59 6.21 16.00
CA VAL A 651 -2.09 7.43 15.38
C VAL A 651 -2.98 7.05 14.19
N PRO A 652 -4.32 7.20 14.30
CA PRO A 652 -5.21 6.90 13.20
C PRO A 652 -5.07 7.91 12.07
N ASP A 653 -4.83 7.42 10.85
CA ASP A 653 -4.83 8.18 9.60
C ASP A 653 -6.13 7.95 8.83
N LEU A 654 -6.90 9.01 8.64
CA LEU A 654 -8.15 8.99 7.90
C LEU A 654 -7.89 9.42 6.46
N TYR A 655 -8.31 8.61 5.49
CA TYR A 655 -8.26 9.00 4.09
C TYR A 655 -9.43 9.93 3.74
N MET A 656 -9.20 10.92 2.88
CA MET A 656 -10.21 11.92 2.53
C MET A 656 -11.58 11.31 2.19
N GLY A 657 -12.63 11.72 2.91
CA GLY A 657 -14.02 11.29 2.70
C GLY A 657 -14.43 10.06 3.52
N THR A 658 -13.52 9.41 4.24
CA THR A 658 -13.78 8.19 5.02
C THR A 658 -14.38 8.42 6.40
N GLU A 659 -14.53 9.68 6.83
CA GLU A 659 -15.26 10.04 8.05
C GLU A 659 -16.74 9.64 7.97
N GLY A 660 -17.31 9.58 6.76
CA GLY A 660 -18.63 9.00 6.48
C GLY A 660 -18.54 7.66 5.74
N ASP A 661 -19.68 7.19 5.23
CA ASP A 661 -19.72 6.04 4.31
C ASP A 661 -19.02 6.42 2.99
N TYR A 662 -17.98 5.66 2.65
CA TYR A 662 -17.10 5.85 1.50
C TYR A 662 -16.82 4.51 0.82
N THR A 663 -17.32 4.34 -0.41
CA THR A 663 -17.06 3.16 -1.23
C THR A 663 -16.23 3.51 -2.45
N ALA A 664 -15.06 2.89 -2.55
CA ALA A 664 -14.16 2.98 -3.69
C ALA A 664 -13.48 1.62 -3.96
N LEU A 665 -13.17 1.39 -5.23
CA LEU A 665 -12.31 0.30 -5.69
C LEU A 665 -10.88 0.80 -5.83
N VAL A 666 -10.03 -0.05 -6.41
CA VAL A 666 -8.61 0.23 -6.64
C VAL A 666 -8.40 1.50 -7.46
N ASP A 667 -7.27 2.17 -7.23
CA ASP A 667 -6.74 3.26 -8.05
C ASP A 667 -7.02 3.07 -9.56
N PRO A 668 -7.58 4.08 -10.26
CA PRO A 668 -7.81 5.46 -9.81
C PRO A 668 -9.15 5.74 -9.11
N ASP A 669 -10.02 4.75 -8.88
CA ASP A 669 -11.35 5.00 -8.31
C ASP A 669 -11.29 5.55 -6.87
N ASN A 670 -10.27 5.17 -6.09
CA ASN A 670 -10.00 5.68 -4.75
C ASN A 670 -9.31 7.06 -4.73
N ARG A 671 -8.96 7.65 -5.89
CA ARG A 671 -8.31 8.97 -5.99
C ARG A 671 -9.28 10.11 -6.31
N ARG A 672 -10.56 9.79 -6.48
CA ARG A 672 -11.61 10.80 -6.67
C ARG A 672 -11.66 11.74 -5.46
N VAL A 673 -11.69 13.04 -5.74
CA VAL A 673 -11.78 14.09 -4.72
C VAL A 673 -13.19 14.10 -4.16
N PRO A 674 -13.37 13.93 -2.83
CA PRO A 674 -14.68 14.11 -2.22
C PRO A 674 -15.08 15.58 -2.21
N GLU A 675 -16.38 15.85 -2.23
CA GLU A 675 -16.90 17.19 -1.96
C GLU A 675 -16.77 17.50 -0.46
N PHE A 676 -16.09 18.58 -0.13
CA PHE A 676 -15.96 19.08 1.24
C PHE A 676 -17.03 20.13 1.51
N PRO A 677 -17.76 20.06 2.64
CA PRO A 677 -18.68 21.11 3.04
C PRO A 677 -17.98 22.46 3.25
N ASP A 678 -18.70 23.54 3.00
CA ASP A 678 -18.24 24.89 3.33
C ASP A 678 -18.32 25.13 4.85
N GLY A 679 -17.16 25.40 5.46
CA GLY A 679 -17.08 25.71 6.89
C GLY A 679 -17.09 24.47 7.82
N PRO A 680 -17.13 24.68 9.14
CA PRO A 680 -17.12 23.60 10.11
C PRO A 680 -18.43 22.82 10.12
N LEU A 681 -18.37 21.54 10.54
CA LEU A 681 -19.55 20.75 10.83
C LEU A 681 -20.40 21.42 11.94
N PRO A 682 -21.74 21.47 11.78
CA PRO A 682 -22.61 22.00 12.81
C PRO A 682 -22.56 21.13 14.08
N ASP A 683 -22.90 21.74 15.22
CA ASP A 683 -23.02 21.03 16.49
C ASP A 683 -24.09 19.93 16.45
N PRO A 684 -23.94 18.87 17.27
CA PRO A 684 -24.64 17.60 17.04
C PRO A 684 -26.16 17.75 17.11
N VAL A 685 -26.83 17.40 16.02
CA VAL A 685 -28.28 17.12 15.99
C VAL A 685 -28.44 15.59 16.00
N PRO A 686 -29.40 15.02 16.78
CA PRO A 686 -29.62 13.57 16.84
C PRO A 686 -29.67 12.92 15.46
N VAL A 687 -28.93 11.82 15.26
CA VAL A 687 -28.72 11.19 13.96
C VAL A 687 -30.06 10.74 13.35
N VAL A 688 -30.52 11.49 12.36
CA VAL A 688 -31.49 11.09 11.34
C VAL A 688 -30.70 11.06 10.03
N GLY A 689 -30.47 9.89 9.41
CA GLY A 689 -29.71 9.86 8.15
C GLY A 689 -28.98 8.57 7.75
N GLY A 690 -29.21 7.43 8.41
CA GLY A 690 -28.62 6.14 8.03
C GLY A 690 -27.11 6.03 8.28
N LEU A 691 -26.48 4.98 7.72
CA LEU A 691 -25.10 4.57 8.05
C LEU A 691 -24.05 5.69 7.85
N ARG A 692 -24.20 6.52 6.81
CA ARG A 692 -23.28 7.63 6.54
C ARG A 692 -23.26 8.64 7.69
N ALA A 693 -24.45 9.04 8.17
CA ALA A 693 -24.58 10.00 9.25
C ALA A 693 -24.13 9.41 10.59
N GLU A 694 -24.43 8.13 10.83
CA GLU A 694 -23.96 7.41 12.02
C GLU A 694 -22.43 7.34 12.09
N LYS A 695 -21.78 6.99 10.97
CA LYS A 695 -20.32 6.90 10.91
C LYS A 695 -19.66 8.26 11.04
N LEU A 696 -20.21 9.30 10.41
CA LEU A 696 -19.69 10.68 10.55
C LEU A 696 -19.71 11.13 12.01
N TRP A 697 -20.83 10.92 12.69
CA TRP A 697 -20.97 11.31 14.07
C TRP A 697 -20.12 10.47 15.03
N LEU A 698 -20.00 9.15 14.80
CA LEU A 698 -19.07 8.28 15.52
C LEU A 698 -17.63 8.76 15.37
N THR A 699 -17.21 9.02 14.13
CA THR A 699 -15.86 9.48 13.78
C THR A 699 -15.55 10.80 14.46
N ARG A 700 -16.43 11.81 14.32
CA ARG A 700 -16.28 13.11 14.98
C ARG A 700 -16.22 12.95 16.51
N THR A 701 -17.08 12.14 17.10
CA THR A 701 -17.10 11.93 18.56
C THR A 701 -15.79 11.34 19.07
N ALA A 702 -15.26 10.30 18.42
CA ALA A 702 -14.00 9.69 18.81
C ALA A 702 -12.79 10.62 18.57
N LEU A 703 -12.75 11.34 17.46
CA LEU A 703 -11.67 12.28 17.15
C LEU A 703 -11.67 13.50 18.09
N LEU A 704 -12.82 14.09 18.38
CA LEU A 704 -12.93 15.16 19.39
C LEU A 704 -12.46 14.67 20.76
N LEU A 705 -12.82 13.45 21.16
CA LEU A 705 -12.33 12.87 22.41
C LEU A 705 -10.79 12.77 22.43
N ARG A 706 -10.17 12.30 21.35
CA ARG A 706 -8.70 12.25 21.24
C ARG A 706 -8.05 13.62 21.27
N ARG A 707 -8.66 14.62 20.62
CA ARG A 707 -8.17 16.00 20.59
C ARG A 707 -8.27 16.67 21.96
N ASP A 708 -9.40 16.50 22.64
CA ASP A 708 -9.70 17.19 23.89
C ASP A 708 -9.06 16.47 25.10
N ARG A 709 -8.79 15.16 24.99
CA ARG A 709 -8.14 14.31 26.01
C ARG A 709 -6.97 13.51 25.43
N PRO A 710 -5.92 14.17 24.89
CA PRO A 710 -4.82 13.49 24.21
C PRO A 710 -4.07 12.51 25.11
N GLY A 711 -3.93 12.83 26.40
CA GLY A 711 -3.29 11.96 27.39
C GLY A 711 -3.96 10.59 27.57
N TRP A 712 -5.22 10.43 27.18
CA TRP A 712 -5.93 9.14 27.25
C TRP A 712 -5.58 8.20 26.10
N PHE A 713 -4.95 8.72 25.04
CA PHE A 713 -4.57 7.97 23.84
C PHE A 713 -3.09 8.05 23.51
N ALA A 714 -2.33 8.84 24.27
CA ALA A 714 -0.89 9.06 24.14
C ALA A 714 -0.08 7.75 24.23
N ALA A 715 1.23 7.83 24.00
CA ALA A 715 2.07 6.65 23.95
C ALA A 715 2.09 5.88 25.29
N GLU A 716 1.99 6.61 26.40
CA GLU A 716 1.98 6.12 27.78
C GLU A 716 0.58 5.65 28.22
N ALA A 717 -0.45 5.89 27.41
CA ALA A 717 -1.83 5.54 27.74
C ALA A 717 -2.03 4.02 27.70
N ALA A 718 -2.17 3.42 28.90
CA ALA A 718 -2.34 1.98 29.08
C ALA A 718 -3.43 1.41 28.17
N TYR A 719 -3.22 0.19 27.67
CA TYR A 719 -4.19 -0.57 26.90
C TYR A 719 -4.52 -1.87 27.63
N GLU A 720 -5.79 -2.09 27.95
CA GLU A 720 -6.25 -3.29 28.62
C GLU A 720 -7.48 -3.89 27.91
N PRO A 721 -7.41 -5.15 27.44
CA PRO A 721 -8.58 -5.87 26.94
C PRO A 721 -9.65 -6.00 28.02
N LEU A 722 -10.93 -5.88 27.63
CA LEU A 722 -12.06 -6.12 28.51
C LEU A 722 -12.85 -7.32 28.01
N THR A 723 -13.24 -8.18 28.94
CA THR A 723 -13.98 -9.42 28.66
C THR A 723 -15.44 -9.23 29.02
N ALA A 724 -16.35 -9.50 28.08
CA ALA A 724 -17.76 -9.65 28.37
C ALA A 724 -18.03 -11.00 29.07
N LEU A 725 -19.03 -11.03 29.96
CA LEU A 725 -19.46 -12.23 30.68
C LEU A 725 -20.85 -12.63 30.21
N GLY A 726 -21.02 -13.88 29.80
CA GLY A 726 -22.31 -14.44 29.37
C GLY A 726 -22.22 -15.24 28.06
N PRO A 727 -23.34 -15.80 27.60
CA PRO A 727 -23.36 -16.77 26.52
C PRO A 727 -23.12 -16.19 25.12
N ALA A 728 -23.06 -14.86 24.97
CA ALA A 728 -22.74 -14.18 23.71
C ALA A 728 -21.44 -13.36 23.78
N ALA A 729 -20.57 -13.62 24.77
CA ALA A 729 -19.37 -12.84 25.02
C ALA A 729 -18.41 -12.76 23.82
N GLU A 730 -18.32 -13.81 23.00
CA GLU A 730 -17.44 -13.86 21.82
C GLU A 730 -17.79 -12.85 20.70
N HIS A 731 -18.99 -12.28 20.75
CA HIS A 731 -19.46 -11.26 19.82
C HIS A 731 -19.09 -9.84 20.26
N CYS A 732 -18.60 -9.65 21.49
CA CYS A 732 -18.14 -8.36 21.98
C CYS A 732 -16.62 -8.30 21.92
N VAL A 733 -16.08 -7.28 21.25
CA VAL A 733 -14.66 -6.90 21.37
C VAL A 733 -14.62 -5.59 22.12
N ALA A 734 -13.92 -5.57 23.26
CA ALA A 734 -13.84 -4.39 24.11
C ALA A 734 -12.46 -4.20 24.72
N PHE A 735 -12.10 -2.96 24.98
CA PHE A 735 -10.88 -2.59 25.68
C PHE A 735 -11.04 -1.22 26.35
N THR A 736 -10.17 -0.94 27.31
CA THR A 736 -10.02 0.40 27.89
C THR A 736 -8.68 1.02 27.52
N ARG A 737 -8.67 2.35 27.37
CA ARG A 737 -7.45 3.16 27.35
C ARG A 737 -7.36 3.99 28.62
N SER A 738 -6.21 3.92 29.29
CA SER A 738 -5.90 4.64 30.54
C SER A 738 -6.91 4.41 31.68
N SER A 739 -7.76 3.38 31.63
CA SER A 739 -8.91 3.20 32.53
C SER A 739 -9.91 4.37 32.52
N GLU A 740 -9.86 5.25 31.51
CA GLU A 740 -10.67 6.47 31.41
C GLU A 740 -11.67 6.42 30.25
N VAL A 741 -11.36 5.64 29.21
CA VAL A 741 -12.24 5.42 28.05
C VAL A 741 -12.40 3.92 27.79
N VAL A 742 -13.61 3.50 27.45
CA VAL A 742 -13.96 2.12 27.07
C VAL A 742 -14.51 2.13 25.65
N THR A 743 -13.95 1.27 24.81
CA THR A 743 -14.49 0.94 23.48
C THR A 743 -15.12 -0.43 23.54
N ALA A 744 -16.33 -0.56 22.99
CA ALA A 744 -17.00 -1.84 22.80
C ALA A 744 -17.64 -1.92 21.41
N VAL A 745 -17.44 -3.03 20.69
CA VAL A 745 -18.01 -3.24 19.34
C VAL A 745 -18.61 -4.64 19.20
N THR A 746 -19.59 -4.77 18.30
CA THR A 746 -20.24 -6.02 17.93
C THR A 746 -19.54 -6.64 16.72
N ARG A 747 -19.15 -7.92 16.78
CA ARG A 747 -18.65 -8.71 15.64
C ARG A 747 -19.53 -9.92 15.38
N LEU A 748 -19.55 -10.37 14.12
CA LEU A 748 -20.33 -11.53 13.67
C LEU A 748 -21.82 -11.41 14.08
N SER A 749 -22.42 -10.24 13.82
CA SER A 749 -23.75 -9.88 14.30
C SER A 749 -24.87 -10.79 13.78
N ARG A 750 -24.68 -11.47 12.64
CA ARG A 750 -25.63 -12.48 12.16
C ARG A 750 -25.65 -13.70 13.08
N ARG A 751 -24.49 -14.25 13.43
CA ARG A 751 -24.37 -15.37 14.38
C ARG A 751 -24.95 -14.99 15.75
N LEU A 752 -24.68 -13.76 16.20
CA LEU A 752 -25.27 -13.22 17.43
C LEU A 752 -26.80 -13.24 17.36
N ALA A 753 -27.39 -12.74 16.27
CA ALA A 753 -28.83 -12.73 16.07
C ALA A 753 -29.42 -14.15 16.02
N ASP A 754 -28.79 -15.06 15.27
CA ASP A 754 -29.20 -16.47 15.17
C ASP A 754 -29.14 -17.19 16.53
N ALA A 755 -28.21 -16.78 17.41
CA ALA A 755 -28.08 -17.29 18.78
C ALA A 755 -29.03 -16.64 19.81
N GLY A 756 -29.97 -15.80 19.38
CA GLY A 756 -30.94 -15.13 20.24
C GLY A 756 -30.49 -13.78 20.81
N GLY A 757 -29.49 -13.13 20.20
CA GLY A 757 -28.98 -11.83 20.61
C GLY A 757 -28.09 -11.88 21.86
N TRP A 758 -27.93 -10.71 22.51
CA TRP A 758 -27.02 -10.53 23.64
C TRP A 758 -27.42 -11.29 24.90
N ARG A 759 -28.71 -11.64 25.08
CA ARG A 759 -29.22 -12.36 26.26
C ARG A 759 -28.80 -11.66 27.56
N ASP A 760 -28.28 -12.40 28.53
CA ASP A 760 -27.77 -11.91 29.83
C ASP A 760 -26.28 -11.48 29.78
N THR A 761 -25.71 -11.35 28.57
CA THR A 761 -24.29 -10.99 28.42
C THR A 761 -24.04 -9.54 28.82
N THR A 762 -23.05 -9.33 29.69
CA THR A 762 -22.72 -8.04 30.30
C THR A 762 -21.24 -7.71 30.10
N LEU A 763 -20.92 -6.46 29.80
CA LEU A 763 -19.55 -5.96 29.80
C LEU A 763 -19.15 -5.47 31.19
N VAL A 764 -18.05 -5.97 31.73
CA VAL A 764 -17.49 -5.50 33.00
C VAL A 764 -16.77 -4.18 32.77
N LEU A 765 -17.14 -3.14 33.51
CA LEU A 765 -16.55 -1.81 33.39
C LEU A 765 -15.47 -1.60 34.46
N PRO A 766 -14.31 -1.00 34.12
CA PRO A 766 -13.23 -0.84 35.09
C PRO A 766 -13.56 0.19 36.18
N GLY A 767 -12.96 0.00 37.36
CA GLY A 767 -12.81 1.07 38.35
C GLY A 767 -14.01 1.44 39.22
N GLY A 768 -15.08 0.64 39.29
CA GLY A 768 -16.20 0.82 40.25
C GLY A 768 -16.93 2.17 40.19
N GLY A 769 -16.71 2.96 39.14
CA GLY A 769 -17.26 4.31 38.97
C GLY A 769 -18.39 4.36 37.95
N ARG A 770 -18.92 5.56 37.76
CA ARG A 770 -19.94 5.86 36.75
C ARG A 770 -19.29 6.11 35.39
N TRP A 771 -19.89 5.56 34.36
CA TRP A 771 -19.47 5.67 32.96
C TRP A 771 -20.58 6.31 32.16
N ARG A 772 -20.24 7.21 31.24
CA ARG A 772 -21.17 7.84 30.31
C ARG A 772 -20.85 7.40 28.88
N GLU A 773 -21.85 6.86 28.19
CA GLU A 773 -21.74 6.46 26.79
C GLU A 773 -21.97 7.69 25.89
N LEU A 774 -20.97 8.05 25.08
CA LEU A 774 -20.92 9.33 24.38
C LEU A 774 -21.92 9.45 23.22
N LEU A 775 -22.40 8.34 22.69
CA LEU A 775 -23.33 8.32 21.56
C LEU A 775 -24.78 8.52 22.04
N THR A 776 -25.16 7.88 23.13
CA THR A 776 -26.54 7.81 23.63
C THR A 776 -26.77 8.64 24.88
N ASP A 777 -25.71 9.14 25.50
CA ASP A 777 -25.69 9.84 26.79
C ASP A 777 -26.20 8.99 27.98
N ARG A 778 -26.31 7.67 27.78
CA ARG A 778 -26.69 6.73 28.85
C ARG A 778 -25.54 6.54 29.85
N ALA A 779 -25.90 6.31 31.11
CA ALA A 779 -24.95 6.07 32.18
C ALA A 779 -24.97 4.62 32.68
N TYR A 780 -23.81 4.09 33.04
CA TYR A 780 -23.61 2.74 33.53
C TYR A 780 -22.71 2.74 34.77
N GLU A 781 -22.86 1.76 35.65
CA GLU A 781 -22.06 1.64 36.89
C GLU A 781 -21.76 0.16 37.17
N GLY A 782 -20.48 -0.16 37.41
CA GLY A 782 -20.00 -1.54 37.64
C GLY A 782 -19.99 -2.46 36.42
N GLY A 783 -21.05 -2.46 35.62
CA GLY A 783 -21.17 -3.22 34.38
C GLY A 783 -22.27 -2.68 33.48
N ALA A 784 -22.25 -3.09 32.20
CA ALA A 784 -23.22 -2.67 31.19
C ALA A 784 -23.82 -3.89 30.48
N PRO A 785 -25.14 -4.16 30.62
CA PRO A 785 -25.81 -5.19 29.83
C PRO A 785 -25.65 -4.89 28.34
N LEU A 786 -25.11 -5.82 27.55
CA LEU A 786 -24.83 -5.57 26.13
C LEU A 786 -26.11 -5.43 25.30
N SER A 787 -27.20 -6.05 25.75
CA SER A 787 -28.55 -5.87 25.20
C SER A 787 -29.07 -4.45 25.33
N GLU A 788 -28.54 -3.65 26.27
CA GLU A 788 -28.87 -2.24 26.46
C GLU A 788 -27.79 -1.33 25.88
N LEU A 789 -26.51 -1.64 26.10
CA LEU A 789 -25.38 -0.82 25.63
C LEU A 789 -25.32 -0.72 24.10
N LEU A 790 -25.68 -1.81 23.41
CA LEU A 790 -25.53 -1.95 21.96
C LEU A 790 -26.89 -2.10 21.24
N ASP A 791 -27.99 -1.63 21.85
CA ASP A 791 -29.34 -1.72 21.27
C ASP A 791 -29.53 -0.79 20.07
N ARG A 792 -29.02 0.45 20.18
CA ARG A 792 -29.19 1.51 19.18
C ARG A 792 -28.06 1.48 18.16
N TYR A 793 -26.82 1.37 18.63
CA TYR A 793 -25.62 1.28 17.81
C TYR A 793 -24.89 -0.03 18.11
N PRO A 794 -24.31 -0.72 17.11
CA PRO A 794 -23.54 -1.94 17.33
C PRO A 794 -22.15 -1.63 17.95
N VAL A 795 -21.94 -0.40 18.41
CA VAL A 795 -20.71 0.13 18.99
C VAL A 795 -21.05 1.07 20.14
N ALA A 796 -20.14 1.19 21.10
CA ALA A 796 -20.26 2.12 22.22
C ALA A 796 -18.89 2.69 22.58
N LEU A 797 -18.85 3.99 22.91
CA LEU A 797 -17.67 4.69 23.39
C LEU A 797 -18.01 5.34 24.73
N LEU A 798 -17.52 4.76 25.82
CA LEU A 798 -17.79 5.25 27.16
C LEU A 798 -16.59 6.03 27.70
N VAL A 799 -16.87 7.09 28.45
CA VAL A 799 -15.88 7.83 29.23
C VAL A 799 -16.25 7.78 30.70
N ARG A 800 -15.24 7.83 31.57
CA ARG A 800 -15.45 7.99 33.00
C ARG A 800 -16.14 9.34 33.26
N ALA A 801 -17.24 9.30 34.02
CA ALA A 801 -18.11 10.45 34.28
C ALA A 801 -17.55 11.39 35.36
#